data_AF-A0A0S6XJF0-F1
#
_entry.id   AF-A0A0S6XJF0-F1
#
_cell.length_a   1.000
_cell.length_b   1.000
_cell.length_c   1.000
_cell.angle_alpha   90.00
_cell.angle_beta   90.00
_cell.angle_gamma   90.00
#
_symmetry.space_group_name_H-M   'P 1'
#
loop_
_entity.id
_entity.type
_entity.pdbx_description
1 polymer ?
#
loop_
_entity_poly.entity_id
_entity_poly.type
_entity_poly.pdbx_seq_one_letter_code
_entity_poly.pdbx_strand_id
1 'polypeptide(L)'
;MSSTNQSMSTLPEGGIAPTISSVLEQGTSLIKVTKKKRKTLKFRLDTSTAKVCWDATNPAKQFYIDDVREIRVGADARNSRQDIQVPPEQEDCWMTIVYDVPEGSKNRHIKTMHLIAPNQYIVQLWTEALKAVERERIEIMNALSANLDKSQRSMAMAWKQAVARSKHEGGRKIDFDDALFVCRKLEINCSADTVRKHFNKADADLVGMLNYAQYESFINLFKLRKDTRSIYESIKPTDETELSLTSFLNFLRDYQGVDTEKDRRHWETKFESFARGHSTRGFETAPVNALPLTMNLLSFQNFLSSGTNGVLAPSNTDAVTLDRPLNEYFVSSSHNTYLMGRQVAGASSVEGYISALVKGCRCIEVDCWDGKDGRPVVNHGRTLSTEVLFEDCISIISKYAFASSAYPLIISLEVHCNAEQQAVMVDIMLRYFGEALVTAPLMTNVVNLPSPEELRNRILIKVKASQQQQHSVDANGLAEALTNGRRNRSHSSPFSKAPLENASTWPLSPPLTNGSSSEILFQKATTAVSTPRAFSTTASSTNVCLQSSGSESEVLTPSMDGKKKRKTSNIIPLLGALGVYTCGIKYTDFGTPEAKTYNHIYSLSENNFNTLCKDQDPKQQLEKHNLRYLMRVYPAARRIDSSNFNPLQSWRRGVQMAALNWQTYDVNLQVNEAMFAAGTDRTGYVLKPEELRLSRPLATADGQLENQPVKDKRGMKFVKFSVEIVSAQRLPRPRNRNPEQGMNPYIEFEMFSAEDRGRGVARSEGGVDASARDGTSGIGTPVRKRTKIIEGNGFDPCWKENISMTVETKLPSLIFVRWTVWNSPDGRNLSPNNTMLATFTAKLSSLQQGYRHLPLFNAYGERYRDAKLFVHIKKDEPIPLHHNMHKEEQAFGMVDPVSSPRTEAHRERSWPKRIFGRTPSQRKKSRDPSPFEAISRTSSTERALAS
;
A
#
# COMPACT_ATOMS: atom_id res chain seq x y z
N MET A 1 -79.24 -29.98 10.32
CA MET A 1 -79.26 -28.93 11.37
C MET A 1 -78.60 -27.68 10.82
N SER A 2 -78.93 -26.49 11.34
CA SER A 2 -78.63 -25.22 10.65
C SER A 2 -77.14 -24.84 10.65
N SER A 3 -76.71 -24.24 9.54
CA SER A 3 -75.47 -23.48 9.43
C SER A 3 -75.62 -22.08 10.02
N THR A 4 -74.60 -21.57 10.72
CA THR A 4 -74.38 -20.13 10.94
C THR A 4 -72.89 -19.87 11.19
N ASN A 5 -72.39 -18.72 10.72
CA ASN A 5 -70.96 -18.36 10.72
C ASN A 5 -70.45 -17.94 12.12
N GLN A 6 -69.16 -18.15 12.37
CA GLN A 6 -68.37 -17.22 13.19
C GLN A 6 -66.93 -17.05 12.65
N SER A 7 -66.60 -15.78 12.35
CA SER A 7 -65.27 -15.16 12.29
C SER A 7 -64.08 -15.93 11.68
N MET A 8 -63.68 -15.53 10.46
CA MET A 8 -62.25 -15.61 10.09
C MET A 8 -61.50 -14.51 10.86
N SER A 9 -60.48 -14.88 11.64
CA SER A 9 -59.56 -13.90 12.21
C SER A 9 -58.62 -13.38 11.11
N THR A 10 -58.89 -12.18 10.60
CA THR A 10 -57.99 -11.49 9.66
C THR A 10 -56.68 -11.14 10.34
N LEU A 11 -55.65 -11.99 10.16
CA LEU A 11 -54.27 -11.58 10.38
C LEU A 11 -53.98 -10.41 9.43
N PRO A 12 -53.44 -9.27 9.91
CA PRO A 12 -53.09 -8.17 9.04
C PRO A 12 -51.93 -8.57 8.14
N GLU A 13 -52.11 -8.45 6.83
CA GLU A 13 -51.00 -8.46 5.86
C GLU A 13 -50.12 -7.23 6.12
N GLY A 14 -49.10 -7.42 6.96
CA GLY A 14 -48.20 -6.34 7.38
C GLY A 14 -47.46 -5.75 6.17
N GLY A 15 -47.77 -4.50 5.83
CA GLY A 15 -47.08 -3.78 4.77
C GLY A 15 -45.56 -3.75 4.95
N ILE A 16 -44.82 -3.81 3.84
CA ILE A 16 -43.36 -3.94 3.84
C ILE A 16 -42.70 -2.63 4.33
N ALA A 17 -42.56 -2.52 5.65
CA ALA A 17 -41.81 -1.48 6.34
C ALA A 17 -40.65 -2.11 7.15
N PRO A 18 -39.51 -1.42 7.32
CA PRO A 18 -38.40 -1.96 8.11
C PRO A 18 -38.75 -2.10 9.60
N THR A 19 -39.11 -3.32 10.03
CA THR A 19 -39.38 -3.64 11.43
C THR A 19 -38.09 -4.01 12.17
N ILE A 20 -37.84 -3.38 13.32
CA ILE A 20 -36.78 -3.82 14.23
C ILE A 20 -37.20 -5.16 14.82
N SER A 21 -36.49 -6.23 14.48
CA SER A 21 -36.79 -7.56 15.02
C SER A 21 -36.34 -7.67 16.47
N SER A 22 -37.31 -7.62 17.39
CA SER A 22 -37.11 -7.79 18.84
C SER A 22 -36.41 -9.12 19.18
N VAL A 23 -36.57 -10.15 18.35
CA VAL A 23 -35.87 -11.43 18.45
C VAL A 23 -34.34 -11.28 18.33
N LEU A 24 -33.87 -10.30 17.55
CA LEU A 24 -32.44 -10.01 17.41
C LEU A 24 -31.89 -9.17 18.57
N GLU A 25 -32.69 -8.28 19.15
CA GLU A 25 -32.29 -7.45 20.29
C GLU A 25 -32.30 -8.26 21.61
N GLN A 26 -33.31 -9.11 21.81
CA GLN A 26 -33.34 -10.11 22.88
C GLN A 26 -32.30 -11.22 22.66
N GLY A 27 -32.05 -11.56 21.39
CA GLY A 27 -30.91 -12.31 20.89
C GLY A 27 -31.22 -13.74 20.44
N THR A 28 -30.52 -14.19 19.40
CA THR A 28 -30.67 -15.51 18.78
C THR A 28 -29.50 -16.43 19.10
N SER A 29 -29.77 -17.71 19.31
CA SER A 29 -28.72 -18.75 19.42
C SER A 29 -28.19 -19.13 18.04
N LEU A 30 -26.91 -18.88 17.78
CA LEU A 30 -26.20 -19.28 16.56
C LEU A 30 -25.00 -20.17 16.93
N ILE A 31 -24.69 -21.17 16.11
CA ILE A 31 -23.53 -22.05 16.31
C ILE A 31 -22.33 -21.43 15.61
N LYS A 32 -21.39 -20.88 16.38
CA LYS A 32 -20.12 -20.40 15.84
C LYS A 32 -19.21 -21.56 15.48
N VAL A 33 -18.75 -21.60 14.22
CA VAL A 33 -17.93 -22.67 13.67
C VAL A 33 -16.50 -22.21 13.40
N THR A 34 -15.55 -23.10 13.67
CA THR A 34 -14.13 -22.99 13.31
C THR A 34 -13.60 -24.40 13.00
N LYS A 35 -12.52 -24.50 12.23
CA LYS A 35 -11.89 -25.77 11.79
C LYS A 35 -11.42 -26.72 12.92
N LYS A 36 -11.55 -26.32 14.19
CA LYS A 36 -11.29 -27.17 15.38
C LYS A 36 -12.39 -27.17 16.45
N LYS A 37 -13.44 -26.34 16.32
CA LYS A 37 -14.45 -26.15 17.38
C LYS A 37 -15.75 -25.56 16.83
N ARG A 38 -16.87 -26.19 17.19
CA ARG A 38 -18.22 -25.61 17.13
C ARG A 38 -18.60 -25.13 18.55
N LYS A 39 -19.27 -23.98 18.68
CA LYS A 39 -19.84 -23.51 19.96
C LYS A 39 -21.09 -22.66 19.72
N THR A 40 -22.21 -23.05 20.33
CA THR A 40 -23.44 -22.23 20.41
C THR A 40 -23.20 -20.98 21.26
N LEU A 41 -23.63 -19.82 20.76
CA LEU A 41 -23.54 -18.52 21.40
C LEU A 41 -24.85 -17.75 21.14
N LYS A 42 -25.31 -16.96 22.11
CA LYS A 42 -26.45 -16.05 21.92
C LYS A 42 -25.92 -14.71 21.40
N PHE A 43 -26.24 -14.37 20.16
CA PHE A 43 -25.89 -13.09 19.55
C PHE A 43 -27.04 -12.10 19.73
N ARG A 44 -26.72 -10.82 19.99
CA ARG A 44 -27.67 -9.71 20.06
C ARG A 44 -27.25 -8.58 19.13
N LEU A 45 -28.23 -8.02 18.44
CA LEU A 45 -28.12 -6.77 17.69
C LEU A 45 -28.49 -5.61 18.64
N ASP A 46 -27.68 -4.56 18.65
CA ASP A 46 -27.99 -3.28 19.28
C ASP A 46 -28.06 -2.24 18.15
N THR A 47 -29.29 -1.93 17.75
CA THR A 47 -29.62 -0.97 16.69
C THR A 47 -29.15 0.44 17.04
N SER A 48 -29.37 0.86 18.30
CA SER A 48 -29.08 2.20 18.79
C SER A 48 -27.62 2.63 18.59
N THR A 49 -26.68 1.71 18.83
CA THR A 49 -25.22 1.90 18.68
C THR A 49 -24.62 1.13 17.51
N ALA A 50 -25.45 0.51 16.66
CA ALA A 50 -25.06 -0.26 15.49
C ALA A 50 -23.94 -1.29 15.76
N LYS A 51 -24.14 -2.17 16.75
CA LYS A 51 -23.19 -3.24 17.11
C LYS A 51 -23.86 -4.60 17.25
N VAL A 52 -23.08 -5.66 17.04
CA VAL A 52 -23.46 -7.04 17.37
C VAL A 52 -22.59 -7.53 18.52
N CYS A 53 -23.19 -8.06 19.59
CA CYS A 53 -22.47 -8.64 20.72
C CYS A 53 -22.93 -10.07 21.03
N TRP A 54 -22.02 -10.90 21.54
CA TRP A 54 -22.35 -12.26 22.05
C TRP A 54 -21.86 -12.49 23.49
N ASP A 55 -21.39 -11.42 24.12
CA ASP A 55 -21.09 -11.29 25.55
C ASP A 55 -20.85 -9.80 25.84
N ALA A 56 -21.77 -9.15 26.55
CA ALA A 56 -21.69 -7.71 26.83
C ALA A 56 -20.68 -7.36 27.94
N THR A 57 -20.14 -8.34 28.68
CA THR A 57 -19.11 -8.11 29.70
C THR A 57 -17.70 -7.98 29.12
N ASN A 58 -17.53 -8.25 27.83
CA ASN A 58 -16.23 -8.42 27.20
C ASN A 58 -16.13 -7.64 25.88
N PRO A 59 -15.41 -6.50 25.84
CA PRO A 59 -15.28 -5.67 24.63
C PRO A 59 -14.67 -6.36 23.40
N ALA A 60 -14.00 -7.51 23.55
CA ALA A 60 -13.47 -8.31 22.44
C ALA A 60 -14.48 -9.36 21.90
N LYS A 61 -15.72 -9.37 22.41
CA LYS A 61 -16.82 -10.26 22.02
C LYS A 61 -18.02 -9.49 21.41
N GLN A 62 -17.69 -8.44 20.67
CA GLN A 62 -18.60 -7.64 19.85
C GLN A 62 -17.91 -7.21 18.54
N PHE A 63 -18.68 -6.63 17.61
CA PHE A 63 -18.20 -5.85 16.46
C PHE A 63 -19.20 -4.74 16.12
N TYR A 64 -18.73 -3.62 15.55
CA TYR A 64 -19.63 -2.60 14.99
C TYR A 64 -20.06 -3.00 13.58
N ILE A 65 -21.25 -2.58 13.16
CA ILE A 65 -21.75 -2.86 11.81
C ILE A 65 -20.89 -2.10 10.78
N ASP A 66 -20.36 -0.93 11.14
CA ASP A 66 -19.36 -0.18 10.37
C ASP A 66 -18.03 -0.94 10.16
N ASP A 67 -17.73 -1.93 10.99
CA ASP A 67 -16.55 -2.80 10.84
C ASP A 67 -16.83 -4.01 9.91
N VAL A 68 -18.09 -4.25 9.51
CA VAL A 68 -18.45 -5.37 8.61
C VAL A 68 -18.12 -4.99 7.18
N ARG A 69 -17.17 -5.73 6.57
CA ARG A 69 -16.80 -5.57 5.16
C ARG A 69 -17.75 -6.35 4.24
N GLU A 70 -18.20 -7.51 4.69
CA GLU A 70 -18.91 -8.46 3.83
C GLU A 70 -19.74 -9.46 4.66
N ILE A 71 -20.88 -9.89 4.11
CA ILE A 71 -21.70 -10.98 4.67
C ILE A 71 -22.03 -11.95 3.53
N ARG A 72 -21.38 -13.12 3.55
CA ARG A 72 -21.56 -14.18 2.55
C ARG A 72 -22.57 -15.22 3.03
N VAL A 73 -23.43 -15.69 2.14
CA VAL A 73 -24.42 -16.77 2.35
C VAL A 73 -24.51 -17.65 1.10
N GLY A 74 -25.00 -18.88 1.24
CA GLY A 74 -25.19 -19.79 0.10
C GLY A 74 -23.93 -19.97 -0.75
N ALA A 75 -24.05 -19.78 -2.07
CA ALA A 75 -22.96 -19.92 -3.03
C ALA A 75 -21.75 -19.03 -2.72
N ASP A 76 -21.95 -17.77 -2.32
CA ASP A 76 -20.86 -16.84 -2.00
C ASP A 76 -20.04 -17.30 -0.78
N ALA A 77 -20.66 -18.09 0.11
CA ALA A 77 -20.02 -18.65 1.29
C ALA A 77 -19.47 -20.07 1.08
N ARG A 78 -19.63 -20.66 -0.11
CA ARG A 78 -19.32 -22.07 -0.41
C ARG A 78 -17.85 -22.41 -0.24
N ASN A 79 -16.94 -21.57 -0.75
CA ASN A 79 -15.49 -21.73 -0.55
C ASN A 79 -15.16 -21.83 0.95
N SER A 80 -15.63 -20.86 1.74
CA SER A 80 -15.42 -20.82 3.19
C SER A 80 -16.13 -21.94 3.96
N ARG A 81 -17.19 -22.53 3.41
CA ARG A 81 -17.84 -23.74 3.94
C ARG A 81 -16.95 -24.97 3.74
N GLN A 82 -16.38 -25.11 2.54
CA GLN A 82 -15.46 -26.20 2.16
C GLN A 82 -14.13 -26.11 2.94
N ASP A 83 -13.56 -24.92 3.09
CA ASP A 83 -12.36 -24.63 3.90
C ASP A 83 -12.44 -25.20 5.32
N ILE A 84 -13.65 -25.23 5.88
CA ILE A 84 -13.93 -25.58 7.28
C ILE A 84 -14.60 -26.96 7.38
N GLN A 85 -14.74 -27.68 6.26
CA GLN A 85 -15.26 -29.04 6.17
C GLN A 85 -16.68 -29.16 6.75
N VAL A 86 -17.53 -28.18 6.42
CA VAL A 86 -18.95 -28.17 6.81
C VAL A 86 -19.78 -28.82 5.69
N PRO A 87 -20.67 -29.79 6.01
CA PRO A 87 -21.42 -30.53 4.98
C PRO A 87 -22.33 -29.64 4.09
N PRO A 88 -22.61 -30.04 2.83
CA PRO A 88 -23.43 -29.26 1.89
C PRO A 88 -24.85 -28.96 2.39
N GLU A 89 -25.43 -29.87 3.16
CA GLU A 89 -26.79 -29.78 3.70
C GLU A 89 -26.95 -28.66 4.74
N GLN A 90 -25.84 -28.03 5.15
CA GLN A 90 -25.83 -26.86 6.03
C GLN A 90 -25.69 -25.52 5.28
N GLU A 91 -25.59 -25.53 3.94
CA GLU A 91 -25.28 -24.32 3.13
C GLU A 91 -26.35 -23.22 3.24
N ASP A 92 -27.64 -23.57 3.24
CA ASP A 92 -28.75 -22.60 3.41
C ASP A 92 -28.86 -22.03 4.83
N CYS A 93 -28.25 -22.71 5.81
CA CYS A 93 -28.19 -22.28 7.21
C CYS A 93 -26.85 -21.62 7.57
N TRP A 94 -25.94 -21.45 6.61
CA TRP A 94 -24.57 -20.97 6.81
C TRP A 94 -24.42 -19.50 6.41
N MET A 95 -23.91 -18.70 7.33
CA MET A 95 -23.45 -17.33 7.05
C MET A 95 -21.98 -17.16 7.44
N THR A 96 -21.28 -16.34 6.68
CA THR A 96 -19.89 -15.96 6.94
C THR A 96 -19.79 -14.43 6.97
N ILE A 97 -19.55 -13.87 8.15
CA ILE A 97 -19.38 -12.43 8.37
C ILE A 97 -17.88 -12.11 8.35
N VAL A 98 -17.45 -11.22 7.47
CA VAL A 98 -16.08 -10.71 7.37
C VAL A 98 -16.07 -9.31 7.98
N TYR A 99 -15.32 -9.11 9.06
CA TYR A 99 -15.33 -7.84 9.79
C TYR A 99 -13.96 -7.48 10.39
N ASP A 100 -13.77 -6.19 10.65
CA ASP A 100 -12.55 -5.62 11.22
C ASP A 100 -12.47 -5.79 12.76
N VAL A 101 -11.24 -5.79 13.26
CA VAL A 101 -10.94 -5.85 14.70
C VAL A 101 -9.90 -4.77 15.03
N PRO A 102 -10.07 -4.01 16.12
CA PRO A 102 -9.09 -3.01 16.52
C PRO A 102 -7.69 -3.58 16.74
N GLU A 103 -6.67 -2.76 16.49
CA GLU A 103 -5.28 -3.14 16.72
C GLU A 103 -5.04 -3.53 18.19
N GLY A 104 -4.45 -4.71 18.37
CA GLY A 104 -4.23 -5.35 19.67
C GLY A 104 -4.30 -6.89 19.60
N SER A 105 -5.18 -7.46 18.78
CA SER A 105 -5.33 -8.92 18.67
C SER A 105 -4.48 -9.57 17.57
N LYS A 106 -3.22 -9.89 17.88
CA LYS A 106 -2.37 -10.86 17.15
C LYS A 106 -2.25 -10.66 15.61
N ASN A 107 -2.17 -9.42 15.14
CA ASN A 107 -1.95 -9.03 13.73
C ASN A 107 -2.93 -9.64 12.71
N ARG A 108 -4.13 -10.05 13.12
CA ARG A 108 -5.25 -10.34 12.19
C ARG A 108 -6.29 -9.25 12.37
N HIS A 109 -6.21 -8.24 11.51
CA HIS A 109 -7.06 -7.07 11.51
C HIS A 109 -8.44 -7.38 10.92
N ILE A 110 -8.51 -8.19 9.85
CA ILE A 110 -9.73 -8.86 9.41
C ILE A 110 -9.95 -10.12 10.25
N LYS A 111 -11.20 -10.40 10.60
CA LYS A 111 -11.65 -11.60 11.29
C LYS A 111 -12.90 -12.15 10.64
N THR A 112 -12.76 -13.31 10.03
CA THR A 112 -13.89 -14.08 9.51
C THR A 112 -14.59 -14.81 10.66
N MET A 113 -15.93 -14.73 10.71
CA MET A 113 -16.77 -15.46 11.65
C MET A 113 -17.85 -16.23 10.90
N HIS A 114 -17.78 -17.55 11.01
CA HIS A 114 -18.73 -18.47 10.41
C HIS A 114 -19.76 -18.90 11.45
N LEU A 115 -21.03 -18.85 11.07
CA LEU A 115 -22.17 -19.11 11.94
C LEU A 115 -23.14 -20.04 11.21
N ILE A 116 -23.58 -21.09 11.89
CA ILE A 116 -24.75 -21.89 11.48
C ILE A 116 -25.95 -21.38 12.29
N ALA A 117 -27.00 -20.95 11.57
CA ALA A 117 -28.29 -20.63 12.14
C ALA A 117 -29.15 -21.90 12.35
N PRO A 118 -30.20 -21.86 13.20
CA PRO A 118 -31.11 -23.00 13.35
C PRO A 118 -31.90 -23.36 12.08
N ASN A 119 -32.12 -22.39 11.19
CA ASN A 119 -32.80 -22.52 9.91
C ASN A 119 -32.47 -21.34 8.99
N GLN A 120 -32.87 -21.42 7.71
CA GLN A 120 -32.67 -20.39 6.68
C GLN A 120 -33.35 -19.05 7.03
N TYR A 121 -34.54 -19.07 7.66
CA TYR A 121 -35.24 -17.85 8.09
C TYR A 121 -34.39 -17.01 9.07
N ILE A 122 -33.69 -17.63 10.02
CA ILE A 122 -32.78 -16.91 10.91
C ILE A 122 -31.53 -16.38 10.16
N VAL A 123 -31.10 -17.00 9.06
CA VAL A 123 -30.06 -16.42 8.19
C VAL A 123 -30.58 -15.15 7.51
N GLN A 124 -31.74 -15.22 6.87
CA GLN A 124 -32.39 -14.08 6.22
C GLN A 124 -32.56 -12.92 7.23
N LEU A 125 -33.20 -13.19 8.37
CA LEU A 125 -33.46 -12.22 9.44
C LEU A 125 -32.19 -11.48 9.91
N TRP A 126 -31.08 -12.18 10.14
CA TRP A 126 -29.80 -11.55 10.53
C TRP A 126 -29.18 -10.74 9.39
N THR A 127 -29.16 -11.27 8.16
CA THR A 127 -28.55 -10.57 7.01
C THR A 127 -29.33 -9.33 6.59
N GLU A 128 -30.66 -9.37 6.64
CA GLU A 128 -31.54 -8.25 6.34
C GLU A 128 -31.46 -7.17 7.40
N ALA A 129 -31.42 -7.53 8.69
CA ALA A 129 -31.30 -6.56 9.77
C ALA A 129 -29.95 -5.82 9.76
N LEU A 130 -28.84 -6.51 9.46
CA LEU A 130 -27.53 -5.87 9.32
C LEU A 130 -27.52 -4.90 8.12
N LYS A 131 -28.06 -5.34 6.96
CA LYS A 131 -28.27 -4.47 5.78
C LYS A 131 -29.28 -3.35 6.02
N ALA A 132 -30.19 -3.48 6.99
CA ALA A 132 -31.15 -2.44 7.35
C ALA A 132 -30.46 -1.34 8.17
N VAL A 133 -29.70 -1.68 9.22
CA VAL A 133 -28.97 -0.69 10.02
C VAL A 133 -27.88 0.03 9.21
N GLU A 134 -27.22 -0.68 8.28
CA GLU A 134 -26.30 -0.06 7.32
C GLU A 134 -27.00 0.99 6.44
N ARG A 135 -28.15 0.62 5.84
CA ARG A 135 -28.97 1.55 5.04
C ARG A 135 -29.49 2.73 5.85
N GLU A 136 -29.95 2.49 7.08
CA GLU A 136 -30.43 3.53 8.01
C GLU A 136 -29.32 4.54 8.32
N ARG A 137 -28.09 4.07 8.58
CA ARG A 137 -26.93 4.96 8.75
C ARG A 137 -26.62 5.75 7.48
N ILE A 138 -26.61 5.10 6.31
CA ILE A 138 -26.39 5.79 5.03
C ILE A 138 -27.48 6.83 4.78
N GLU A 139 -28.72 6.55 5.16
CA GLU A 139 -29.83 7.49 5.06
C GLU A 139 -29.66 8.67 6.02
N ILE A 140 -29.41 8.44 7.31
CA ILE A 140 -29.14 9.49 8.31
C ILE A 140 -27.95 10.36 7.88
N MET A 141 -26.85 9.77 7.41
CA MET A 141 -25.66 10.47 6.93
C MET A 141 -25.91 11.38 5.71
N ASN A 142 -26.99 11.16 4.94
CA ASN A 142 -27.40 12.09 3.88
C ASN A 142 -27.90 13.44 4.43
N ALA A 143 -28.10 13.62 5.75
CA ALA A 143 -28.37 14.94 6.35
C ALA A 143 -27.28 15.96 5.99
N LEU A 144 -26.04 15.49 5.88
CA LEU A 144 -24.87 16.25 5.46
C LEU A 144 -24.62 16.22 3.94
N SER A 145 -25.63 15.89 3.12
CA SER A 145 -25.55 15.86 1.66
C SER A 145 -25.65 17.26 1.04
N ALA A 146 -25.08 17.40 -0.16
CA ALA A 146 -25.25 18.58 -1.02
C ALA A 146 -26.59 18.59 -1.78
N ASN A 147 -27.27 17.44 -1.90
CA ASN A 147 -28.64 17.39 -2.42
C ASN A 147 -29.63 17.79 -1.31
N LEU A 148 -30.43 18.83 -1.56
CA LEU A 148 -31.32 19.44 -0.57
C LEU A 148 -32.41 18.48 -0.10
N ASP A 149 -33.10 17.79 -1.02
CA ASP A 149 -34.22 16.90 -0.67
C ASP A 149 -33.78 15.74 0.23
N LYS A 150 -32.63 15.13 -0.10
CA LYS A 150 -32.00 14.09 0.73
C LYS A 150 -31.55 14.67 2.07
N SER A 151 -30.93 15.85 2.08
CA SER A 151 -30.51 16.52 3.31
C SER A 151 -31.68 16.80 4.25
N GLN A 152 -32.79 17.36 3.76
CA GLN A 152 -33.98 17.65 4.56
C GLN A 152 -34.65 16.38 5.11
N ARG A 153 -34.87 15.36 4.27
CA ARG A 153 -35.47 14.08 4.73
C ARG A 153 -34.64 13.43 5.84
N SER A 154 -33.33 13.43 5.69
CA SER A 154 -32.40 12.83 6.66
C SER A 154 -32.20 13.68 7.92
N MET A 155 -32.24 15.02 7.82
CA MET A 155 -32.31 15.90 9.00
C MET A 155 -33.59 15.65 9.78
N ALA A 156 -34.75 15.54 9.12
CA ALA A 156 -36.01 15.19 9.76
C ALA A 156 -36.01 13.78 10.40
N MET A 157 -35.29 12.82 9.81
CA MET A 157 -35.08 11.49 10.39
C MET A 157 -34.20 11.52 11.65
N ALA A 158 -33.05 12.20 11.59
CA ALA A 158 -32.14 12.34 12.73
C ALA A 158 -32.78 13.14 13.88
N TRP A 159 -33.54 14.19 13.55
CA TRP A 159 -34.36 14.96 14.50
C TRP A 159 -35.35 14.08 15.25
N LYS A 160 -36.12 13.23 14.55
CA LYS A 160 -37.07 12.30 15.19
C LYS A 160 -36.38 11.37 16.18
N GLN A 161 -35.18 10.86 15.88
CA GLN A 161 -34.40 10.03 16.80
C GLN A 161 -33.89 10.80 18.02
N ALA A 162 -33.49 12.07 17.86
CA ALA A 162 -33.06 12.93 18.96
C ALA A 162 -34.23 13.32 19.89
N VAL A 163 -35.36 13.73 19.31
CA VAL A 163 -36.58 14.07 20.05
C VAL A 163 -37.14 12.87 20.82
N ALA A 164 -37.16 11.67 20.22
CA ALA A 164 -37.62 10.45 20.89
C ALA A 164 -36.71 9.97 22.05
N ARG A 165 -35.48 10.50 22.12
CA ARG A 165 -34.51 10.29 23.21
C ARG A 165 -34.62 11.37 24.29
N SER A 166 -35.09 12.55 23.94
CA SER A 166 -35.08 13.73 24.82
C SER A 166 -35.98 13.56 26.02
N LYS A 167 -35.57 14.12 27.17
CA LYS A 167 -36.30 14.00 28.44
C LYS A 167 -37.23 15.18 28.74
N HIS A 168 -37.22 16.21 27.89
CA HIS A 168 -37.98 17.45 28.11
C HIS A 168 -39.43 17.30 27.64
N GLU A 169 -40.38 17.77 28.45
CA GLU A 169 -41.80 17.57 28.19
C GLU A 169 -42.26 18.22 26.87
N GLY A 170 -43.15 17.53 26.16
CA GLY A 170 -43.76 18.02 24.92
C GLY A 170 -43.04 17.65 23.61
N GLY A 171 -41.82 17.11 23.64
CA GLY A 171 -41.20 16.44 22.48
C GLY A 171 -41.04 17.32 21.22
N ARG A 172 -40.64 18.59 21.38
CA ARG A 172 -40.54 19.59 20.29
C ARG A 172 -39.23 20.40 20.24
N LYS A 173 -38.37 20.24 21.23
CA LYS A 173 -37.01 20.80 21.27
C LYS A 173 -35.99 19.70 21.60
N ILE A 174 -34.71 19.94 21.33
CA ILE A 174 -33.58 19.11 21.78
C ILE A 174 -32.58 19.96 22.56
N ASP A 175 -31.91 19.37 23.54
CA ASP A 175 -30.83 20.03 24.29
C ASP A 175 -29.43 19.79 23.66
N PHE A 176 -28.39 20.24 24.35
CA PHE A 176 -27.01 20.10 23.90
C PHE A 176 -26.50 18.63 23.85
N ASP A 177 -26.96 17.76 24.74
CA ASP A 177 -26.52 16.35 24.76
C ASP A 177 -27.22 15.52 23.68
N ASP A 178 -28.45 15.88 23.35
CA ASP A 178 -29.17 15.37 22.18
C ASP A 178 -28.59 15.91 20.86
N ALA A 179 -28.18 17.18 20.81
CA ALA A 179 -27.44 17.72 19.68
C ALA A 179 -26.07 17.02 19.49
N LEU A 180 -25.34 16.74 20.59
CA LEU A 180 -24.15 15.88 20.56
C LEU A 180 -24.47 14.45 20.10
N PHE A 181 -25.64 13.90 20.44
CA PHE A 181 -26.06 12.58 19.95
C PHE A 181 -26.26 12.59 18.43
N VAL A 182 -26.89 13.62 17.86
CA VAL A 182 -26.99 13.78 16.40
C VAL A 182 -25.60 13.97 15.77
N CYS A 183 -24.73 14.82 16.32
CA CYS A 183 -23.36 14.98 15.82
C CYS A 183 -22.59 13.65 15.79
N ARG A 184 -22.76 12.79 16.80
CA ARG A 184 -22.17 11.44 16.83
C ARG A 184 -22.77 10.51 15.76
N LYS A 185 -24.09 10.54 15.54
CA LYS A 185 -24.79 9.79 14.47
C LYS A 185 -24.43 10.28 13.05
N LEU A 186 -23.97 11.52 12.91
CA LEU A 186 -23.54 12.15 11.65
C LEU A 186 -22.01 12.19 11.44
N GLU A 187 -21.24 11.47 12.28
CA GLU A 187 -19.77 11.42 12.25
C GLU A 187 -19.09 12.81 12.29
N ILE A 188 -19.74 13.78 12.95
CA ILE A 188 -19.22 15.13 13.19
C ILE A 188 -18.15 15.04 14.29
N ASN A 189 -16.95 14.65 13.87
CA ASN A 189 -15.79 14.28 14.70
C ASN A 189 -15.08 15.48 15.38
N CYS A 190 -15.84 16.44 15.88
CA CYS A 190 -15.38 17.62 16.62
C CYS A 190 -15.32 17.38 18.14
N SER A 191 -14.68 18.30 18.87
CA SER A 191 -14.79 18.40 20.33
C SER A 191 -16.17 18.97 20.73
N ALA A 192 -16.58 18.71 21.98
CA ALA A 192 -17.79 19.27 22.54
C ALA A 192 -17.83 20.82 22.46
N ASP A 193 -16.71 21.51 22.68
CA ASP A 193 -16.62 22.97 22.60
C ASP A 193 -16.85 23.50 21.18
N THR A 194 -16.34 22.79 20.16
CA THR A 194 -16.57 23.12 18.76
C THR A 194 -18.04 22.92 18.40
N VAL A 195 -18.68 21.85 18.88
CA VAL A 195 -20.14 21.65 18.71
C VAL A 195 -20.94 22.72 19.45
N ARG A 196 -20.54 23.10 20.67
CA ARG A 196 -21.20 24.13 21.48
C ARG A 196 -21.15 25.51 20.82
N LYS A 197 -20.03 25.88 20.19
CA LYS A 197 -19.93 27.09 19.36
C LYS A 197 -20.92 27.12 18.18
N HIS A 198 -21.30 25.96 17.65
CA HIS A 198 -22.32 25.85 16.59
C HIS A 198 -23.74 25.85 17.18
N PHE A 199 -23.95 25.17 18.31
CA PHE A 199 -25.22 25.12 19.04
C PHE A 199 -25.66 26.51 19.48
N ASN A 200 -24.80 27.22 20.23
CA ASN A 200 -25.06 28.59 20.71
C ASN A 200 -25.25 29.62 19.59
N LYS A 201 -24.83 29.30 18.35
CA LYS A 201 -25.08 30.15 17.17
C LYS A 201 -26.44 29.88 16.51
N ALA A 202 -27.04 28.72 16.76
CA ALA A 202 -28.38 28.35 16.29
C ALA A 202 -29.48 28.59 17.34
N ASP A 203 -29.12 28.57 18.63
CA ASP A 203 -29.92 28.91 19.80
C ASP A 203 -30.22 30.43 19.86
N ALA A 204 -30.87 30.96 18.83
CA ALA A 204 -31.15 32.38 18.66
C ALA A 204 -32.08 33.00 19.73
N ASP A 205 -32.87 32.17 20.44
CA ASP A 205 -33.66 32.56 21.62
C ASP A 205 -32.88 32.42 22.94
N LEU A 206 -31.63 31.92 22.91
CA LEU A 206 -30.74 31.71 24.06
C LEU A 206 -31.37 30.85 25.18
N VAL A 207 -32.21 29.89 24.80
CA VAL A 207 -32.96 29.01 25.72
C VAL A 207 -32.15 27.77 26.11
N GLY A 208 -31.01 27.52 25.47
CA GLY A 208 -30.21 26.30 25.66
C GLY A 208 -30.84 25.07 24.98
N MET A 209 -31.82 25.27 24.10
CA MET A 209 -32.58 24.20 23.45
C MET A 209 -33.03 24.60 22.03
N LEU A 210 -32.72 23.77 21.04
CA LEU A 210 -33.06 24.01 19.64
C LEU A 210 -34.44 23.45 19.29
N ASN A 211 -35.28 24.26 18.63
CA ASN A 211 -36.43 23.78 17.84
C ASN A 211 -35.98 23.22 16.47
N TYR A 212 -36.88 22.67 15.66
CA TYR A 212 -36.52 22.04 14.37
C TYR A 212 -35.79 22.98 13.40
N ALA A 213 -36.23 24.23 13.23
CA ALA A 213 -35.61 25.19 12.31
C ALA A 213 -34.23 25.67 12.82
N GLN A 214 -34.07 25.79 14.14
CA GLN A 214 -32.77 26.02 14.77
C GLN A 214 -31.84 24.81 14.59
N TYR A 215 -32.37 23.60 14.71
CA TYR A 215 -31.63 22.36 14.46
C TYR A 215 -31.19 22.23 12.99
N GLU A 216 -32.06 22.52 12.01
CA GLU A 216 -31.64 22.59 10.61
C GLU A 216 -30.57 23.67 10.40
N SER A 217 -30.68 24.82 11.06
CA SER A 217 -29.65 25.86 11.03
C SER A 217 -28.31 25.35 11.60
N PHE A 218 -28.34 24.66 12.74
CA PHE A 218 -27.20 24.03 13.40
C PHE A 218 -26.49 23.00 12.51
N ILE A 219 -27.23 22.07 11.89
CA ILE A 219 -26.64 21.09 10.95
C ILE A 219 -26.13 21.78 9.67
N ASN A 220 -26.84 22.79 9.17
CA ASN A 220 -26.37 23.56 8.02
C ASN A 220 -25.08 24.35 8.31
N LEU A 221 -24.81 24.81 9.54
CA LEU A 221 -23.53 25.45 9.88
C LEU A 221 -22.32 24.54 9.60
N PHE A 222 -22.43 23.23 9.86
CA PHE A 222 -21.38 22.25 9.53
C PHE A 222 -21.24 21.98 8.01
N LYS A 223 -22.24 22.34 7.19
CA LYS A 223 -22.18 22.19 5.73
C LYS A 223 -21.44 23.35 5.03
N LEU A 224 -21.04 24.42 5.73
CA LEU A 224 -20.30 25.54 5.14
C LEU A 224 -18.83 25.20 4.83
N ARG A 225 -18.55 24.81 3.58
CA ARG A 225 -17.19 24.69 2.99
C ARG A 225 -16.49 26.05 2.81
N LYS A 226 -16.07 26.67 3.92
CA LYS A 226 -15.36 27.98 3.99
C LYS A 226 -14.07 27.99 3.15
N ASP A 227 -13.39 26.86 3.09
CA ASP A 227 -12.21 26.60 2.26
C ASP A 227 -12.48 26.89 0.78
N THR A 228 -13.50 26.27 0.20
CA THR A 228 -13.90 26.48 -1.21
C THR A 228 -14.49 27.87 -1.45
N ARG A 229 -15.18 28.44 -0.45
CA ARG A 229 -15.76 29.79 -0.55
C ARG A 229 -14.68 30.84 -0.79
N SER A 230 -13.58 30.81 -0.02
CA SER A 230 -12.48 31.77 -0.22
C SER A 230 -11.81 31.65 -1.60
N ILE A 231 -11.87 30.49 -2.25
CA ILE A 231 -11.38 30.32 -3.63
C ILE A 231 -12.39 30.95 -4.60
N TYR A 232 -13.67 30.58 -4.51
CA TYR A 232 -14.76 31.14 -5.33
C TYR A 232 -14.81 32.68 -5.28
N GLU A 233 -14.69 33.26 -4.09
CA GLU A 233 -14.66 34.72 -3.88
C GLU A 233 -13.41 35.38 -4.49
N SER A 234 -12.29 34.67 -4.62
CA SER A 234 -11.06 35.18 -5.23
C SER A 234 -11.00 35.11 -6.76
N ILE A 235 -11.83 34.25 -7.38
CA ILE A 235 -11.88 34.05 -8.85
C ILE A 235 -13.13 34.65 -9.50
N LYS A 236 -14.07 35.14 -8.70
CA LYS A 236 -15.26 35.85 -9.15
C LYS A 236 -14.94 37.35 -9.29
N PRO A 237 -15.12 37.96 -10.47
CA PRO A 237 -15.02 39.41 -10.62
C PRO A 237 -15.88 40.17 -9.61
N THR A 238 -15.46 41.39 -9.27
CA THR A 238 -16.13 42.23 -8.25
C THR A 238 -17.54 42.65 -8.67
N ASP A 239 -17.74 42.78 -9.98
CA ASP A 239 -18.95 43.15 -10.70
C ASP A 239 -19.86 41.95 -11.06
N GLU A 240 -19.31 40.74 -11.22
CA GLU A 240 -20.10 39.51 -11.44
C GLU A 240 -20.78 39.05 -10.14
N THR A 241 -22.05 38.63 -10.18
CA THR A 241 -22.75 38.00 -9.01
C THR A 241 -22.40 36.52 -8.85
N GLU A 242 -22.16 35.83 -9.97
CA GLU A 242 -21.80 34.41 -10.09
C GLU A 242 -20.77 34.24 -11.22
N LEU A 243 -20.02 33.13 -11.24
CA LEU A 243 -18.95 32.95 -12.22
C LEU A 243 -19.50 32.79 -13.65
N SER A 244 -19.04 33.63 -14.57
CA SER A 244 -19.21 33.41 -16.02
C SER A 244 -18.30 32.30 -16.56
N LEU A 245 -18.55 31.88 -17.80
CA LEU A 245 -17.69 30.95 -18.54
C LEU A 245 -16.25 31.47 -18.62
N THR A 246 -16.05 32.78 -18.86
CA THR A 246 -14.73 33.41 -18.92
C THR A 246 -13.99 33.29 -17.59
N SER A 247 -14.66 33.59 -16.48
CA SER A 247 -14.13 33.44 -15.11
C SER A 247 -13.77 31.98 -14.81
N PHE A 248 -14.56 31.01 -15.28
CA PHE A 248 -14.27 29.58 -15.15
C PHE A 248 -13.08 29.10 -16.00
N LEU A 249 -12.96 29.54 -17.26
CA LEU A 249 -11.82 29.21 -18.12
C LEU A 249 -10.51 29.82 -17.57
N ASN A 250 -10.55 31.07 -17.09
CA ASN A 250 -9.43 31.68 -16.37
C ASN A 250 -9.02 30.85 -15.14
N PHE A 251 -9.98 30.38 -14.33
CA PHE A 251 -9.69 29.48 -13.21
C PHE A 251 -9.02 28.17 -13.63
N LEU A 252 -9.47 27.54 -14.73
CA LEU A 252 -8.85 26.32 -15.25
C LEU A 252 -7.39 26.56 -15.68
N ARG A 253 -7.12 27.65 -16.40
CA ARG A 253 -5.77 28.04 -16.81
C ARG A 253 -4.89 28.37 -15.60
N ASP A 254 -5.28 29.35 -14.81
CA ASP A 254 -4.40 30.01 -13.83
C ASP A 254 -4.27 29.23 -12.50
N TYR A 255 -5.31 28.48 -12.12
CA TYR A 255 -5.34 27.72 -10.86
C TYR A 255 -5.37 26.22 -11.02
N GLN A 256 -5.82 25.66 -12.17
CA GLN A 256 -5.77 24.22 -12.42
C GLN A 256 -4.63 23.78 -13.36
N GLY A 257 -3.92 24.72 -13.99
CA GLY A 257 -2.81 24.42 -14.90
C GLY A 257 -3.27 23.65 -16.15
N VAL A 258 -4.47 23.96 -16.64
CA VAL A 258 -5.11 23.33 -17.79
C VAL A 258 -4.96 24.23 -19.02
N ASP A 259 -4.54 23.67 -20.14
CA ASP A 259 -4.66 24.33 -21.45
C ASP A 259 -6.14 24.38 -21.86
N THR A 260 -6.74 25.57 -21.77
CA THR A 260 -8.15 25.78 -22.08
C THR A 260 -8.42 25.97 -23.57
N GLU A 261 -7.42 26.27 -24.40
CA GLU A 261 -7.65 26.50 -25.83
C GLU A 261 -7.54 25.20 -26.62
N LYS A 262 -6.61 24.30 -26.25
CA LYS A 262 -6.49 22.97 -26.86
C LYS A 262 -7.79 22.16 -26.78
N ASP A 263 -8.40 22.11 -25.60
CA ASP A 263 -9.58 21.29 -25.32
C ASP A 263 -10.85 22.15 -25.05
N ARG A 264 -10.91 23.36 -25.62
CA ARG A 264 -11.89 24.40 -25.30
C ARG A 264 -13.35 23.93 -25.23
N ARG A 265 -13.82 23.28 -26.29
CA ARG A 265 -15.19 22.76 -26.39
C ARG A 265 -15.53 21.74 -25.29
N HIS A 266 -14.55 20.97 -24.81
CA HIS A 266 -14.75 20.10 -23.67
C HIS A 266 -15.06 20.92 -22.41
N TRP A 267 -14.26 21.96 -22.14
CA TRP A 267 -14.43 22.80 -20.95
C TRP A 267 -15.68 23.66 -20.98
N GLU A 268 -16.11 24.10 -22.16
CA GLU A 268 -17.42 24.75 -22.39
C GLU A 268 -18.57 23.79 -22.03
N THR A 269 -18.61 22.57 -22.58
CA THR A 269 -19.60 21.55 -22.20
C THR A 269 -19.53 21.15 -20.72
N LYS A 270 -18.34 21.18 -20.10
CA LYS A 270 -18.22 20.96 -18.65
C LYS A 270 -18.79 22.13 -17.85
N PHE A 271 -18.57 23.37 -18.25
CA PHE A 271 -19.20 24.55 -17.63
C PHE A 271 -20.73 24.43 -17.68
N GLU A 272 -21.29 24.18 -18.86
CA GLU A 272 -22.72 23.96 -19.08
C GLU A 272 -23.30 22.86 -18.16
N SER A 273 -22.56 21.77 -17.94
CA SER A 273 -23.01 20.66 -17.08
C SER A 273 -23.08 20.97 -15.58
N PHE A 274 -22.52 22.09 -15.12
CA PHE A 274 -22.61 22.55 -13.72
C PHE A 274 -23.29 23.91 -13.55
N ALA A 275 -23.22 24.79 -14.56
CA ALA A 275 -23.84 26.11 -14.56
C ALA A 275 -25.38 26.02 -14.57
N ARG A 276 -26.03 27.17 -14.37
CA ARG A 276 -27.49 27.31 -14.42
C ARG A 276 -27.86 28.57 -15.17
N GLY A 277 -28.98 28.55 -15.89
CA GLY A 277 -29.60 29.78 -16.39
C GLY A 277 -30.29 30.51 -15.24
N HIS A 278 -30.27 31.84 -15.28
CA HIS A 278 -31.05 32.66 -14.35
C HIS A 278 -32.55 32.40 -14.57
N SER A 279 -33.20 31.75 -13.61
CA SER A 279 -34.65 31.55 -13.61
C SER A 279 -35.33 32.76 -12.98
N THR A 280 -35.82 33.67 -13.82
CA THR A 280 -36.70 34.79 -13.43
C THR A 280 -38.07 34.27 -13.01
N ARG A 281 -38.16 33.71 -11.79
CA ARG A 281 -39.45 33.36 -11.18
C ARG A 281 -40.25 34.64 -10.90
N GLY A 282 -41.20 34.93 -11.78
CA GLY A 282 -42.25 35.92 -11.51
C GLY A 282 -42.20 37.21 -12.35
N PHE A 283 -41.94 37.12 -13.65
CA PHE A 283 -42.54 38.06 -14.61
C PHE A 283 -42.93 37.31 -15.89
N GLU A 284 -44.23 37.18 -16.14
CA GLU A 284 -44.75 36.79 -17.45
C GLU A 284 -44.65 38.00 -18.40
N THR A 285 -44.51 37.74 -19.71
CA THR A 285 -44.31 38.75 -20.78
C THR A 285 -42.94 39.46 -20.84
N ALA A 286 -41.90 38.72 -21.21
CA ALA A 286 -40.67 39.26 -21.81
C ALA A 286 -40.15 38.30 -22.92
N PRO A 287 -39.50 38.78 -24.00
CA PRO A 287 -39.16 37.96 -25.17
C PRO A 287 -37.91 37.08 -24.98
N VAL A 288 -37.72 36.17 -25.93
CA VAL A 288 -36.69 35.11 -25.91
C VAL A 288 -35.27 35.67 -26.02
N ASN A 289 -34.65 35.92 -24.87
CA ASN A 289 -33.19 35.94 -24.69
C ASN A 289 -32.88 35.08 -23.45
N ALA A 290 -32.27 33.90 -23.67
CA ALA A 290 -31.82 33.07 -22.56
C ALA A 290 -30.68 33.78 -21.82
N LEU A 291 -30.88 34.11 -20.55
CA LEU A 291 -29.84 34.73 -19.73
C LEU A 291 -28.60 33.83 -19.68
N PRO A 292 -27.38 34.41 -19.74
CA PRO A 292 -26.15 33.64 -19.83
C PRO A 292 -26.01 32.67 -18.65
N LEU A 293 -25.47 31.48 -18.94
CA LEU A 293 -25.24 30.45 -17.93
C LEU A 293 -24.18 30.94 -16.92
N THR A 294 -24.50 30.85 -15.63
CA THR A 294 -23.61 31.22 -14.53
C THR A 294 -23.37 30.06 -13.57
N MET A 295 -22.21 30.04 -12.92
CA MET A 295 -21.84 29.02 -11.93
C MET A 295 -21.74 29.63 -10.53
N ASN A 296 -22.74 29.34 -9.69
CA ASN A 296 -22.72 29.71 -8.27
C ASN A 296 -21.79 28.84 -7.43
N LEU A 297 -21.58 29.24 -6.16
CA LEU A 297 -20.70 28.56 -5.21
C LEU A 297 -21.00 27.06 -5.04
N LEU A 298 -22.26 26.64 -5.06
CA LEU A 298 -22.64 25.23 -4.93
C LEU A 298 -22.27 24.45 -6.21
N SER A 299 -22.55 25.02 -7.38
CA SER A 299 -22.12 24.41 -8.65
C SER A 299 -20.59 24.34 -8.78
N PHE A 300 -19.86 25.35 -8.30
CA PHE A 300 -18.39 25.33 -8.24
C PHE A 300 -17.86 24.25 -7.27
N GLN A 301 -18.48 24.09 -6.09
CA GLN A 301 -18.17 23.00 -5.16
C GLN A 301 -18.44 21.61 -5.76
N ASN A 302 -19.51 21.48 -6.56
CA ASN A 302 -19.82 20.25 -7.30
C ASN A 302 -18.76 19.97 -8.38
N PHE A 303 -18.35 20.98 -9.16
CA PHE A 303 -17.23 20.86 -10.11
C PHE A 303 -15.95 20.37 -9.42
N LEU A 304 -15.51 21.06 -8.35
CA LEU A 304 -14.29 20.72 -7.59
C LEU A 304 -14.31 19.30 -7.00
N SER A 305 -15.51 18.76 -6.75
CA SER A 305 -15.73 17.43 -6.19
C SER A 305 -16.02 16.35 -7.24
N SER A 306 -16.11 16.72 -8.53
CA SER A 306 -16.49 15.84 -9.62
C SER A 306 -15.34 14.98 -10.14
N GLY A 307 -15.65 13.92 -10.90
CA GLY A 307 -14.65 13.12 -11.60
C GLY A 307 -13.85 13.91 -12.65
N THR A 308 -14.43 14.97 -13.22
CA THR A 308 -13.74 15.88 -14.16
C THR A 308 -12.57 16.60 -13.47
N ASN A 309 -12.70 16.94 -12.18
CA ASN A 309 -11.64 17.60 -11.40
C ASN A 309 -10.73 16.59 -10.67
N GLY A 310 -10.56 15.37 -11.22
CA GLY A 310 -9.80 14.29 -10.61
C GLY A 310 -8.34 14.64 -10.29
N VAL A 311 -7.79 14.00 -9.25
CA VAL A 311 -6.39 14.18 -8.80
C VAL A 311 -5.36 13.47 -9.68
N LEU A 312 -5.71 12.33 -10.27
CA LEU A 312 -4.83 11.56 -11.15
C LEU A 312 -5.13 11.90 -12.61
N ALA A 313 -4.09 11.84 -13.45
CA ALA A 313 -4.24 11.97 -14.90
C ALA A 313 -5.28 10.95 -15.42
N PRO A 314 -6.27 11.39 -16.23
CA PRO A 314 -7.25 10.49 -16.81
C PRO A 314 -6.56 9.48 -17.73
N SER A 315 -7.14 8.29 -17.87
CA SER A 315 -6.77 7.37 -18.93
C SER A 315 -7.30 7.94 -20.25
N ASN A 316 -6.45 8.63 -21.01
CA ASN A 316 -6.79 9.14 -22.34
C ASN A 316 -7.30 8.00 -23.23
N THR A 317 -8.30 8.31 -24.05
CA THR A 317 -8.83 7.42 -25.09
C THR A 317 -7.86 7.25 -26.25
N ASP A 318 -6.91 8.17 -26.42
CA ASP A 318 -5.78 8.05 -27.35
C ASP A 318 -4.86 6.94 -26.85
N ALA A 319 -5.11 5.73 -27.32
CA ALA A 319 -4.46 4.53 -26.84
C ALA A 319 -2.95 4.54 -27.18
N VAL A 320 -2.12 4.87 -26.20
CA VAL A 320 -0.67 4.69 -26.29
C VAL A 320 -0.38 3.21 -26.46
N THR A 321 -0.06 2.82 -27.68
CA THR A 321 0.37 1.47 -28.05
C THR A 321 1.65 1.11 -27.30
N LEU A 322 1.67 -0.05 -26.64
CA LEU A 322 2.86 -0.51 -25.94
C LEU A 322 3.74 -1.31 -26.91
N ASP A 323 4.38 -0.59 -27.84
CA ASP A 323 5.08 -1.10 -29.04
C ASP A 323 6.54 -1.53 -28.81
N ARG A 324 7.10 -1.30 -27.62
CA ARG A 324 8.52 -1.56 -27.32
C ARG A 324 8.73 -2.97 -26.76
N PRO A 325 9.93 -3.56 -26.82
CA PRO A 325 10.21 -4.89 -26.26
C PRO A 325 9.82 -5.03 -24.78
N LEU A 326 9.30 -6.18 -24.37
CA LEU A 326 8.80 -6.45 -23.01
C LEU A 326 9.83 -6.12 -21.89
N ASN A 327 11.12 -6.28 -22.16
CA ASN A 327 12.21 -5.91 -21.23
C ASN A 327 12.32 -4.41 -20.96
N GLU A 328 11.73 -3.53 -21.76
CA GLU A 328 11.76 -2.07 -21.58
C GLU A 328 10.65 -1.52 -20.65
N TYR A 329 9.82 -2.38 -20.07
CA TYR A 329 8.74 -1.99 -19.15
C TYR A 329 8.99 -2.44 -17.70
N PHE A 330 8.48 -1.67 -16.75
CA PHE A 330 8.19 -2.15 -15.40
C PHE A 330 6.81 -2.81 -15.39
N VAL A 331 6.67 -3.92 -14.67
CA VAL A 331 5.49 -4.80 -14.69
C VAL A 331 4.91 -4.93 -13.29
N SER A 332 3.62 -4.65 -13.13
CA SER A 332 2.91 -4.75 -11.86
C SER A 332 2.92 -6.19 -11.36
N SER A 333 3.62 -6.46 -10.24
CA SER A 333 4.07 -7.81 -9.87
C SER A 333 3.68 -8.22 -8.45
N SER A 334 3.28 -9.47 -8.29
CA SER A 334 2.88 -10.11 -7.04
C SER A 334 3.80 -11.30 -6.71
N HIS A 335 3.95 -11.58 -5.42
CA HIS A 335 4.70 -12.68 -4.83
C HIS A 335 3.77 -13.47 -3.89
N ASN A 336 3.84 -14.81 -3.95
CA ASN A 336 2.95 -15.73 -3.24
C ASN A 336 1.46 -15.29 -3.30
N THR A 337 0.97 -14.99 -4.50
CA THR A 337 -0.31 -14.28 -4.77
C THR A 337 -1.53 -14.94 -4.14
N TYR A 338 -1.47 -16.24 -3.87
CA TYR A 338 -2.50 -17.02 -3.19
C TYR A 338 -2.63 -16.74 -1.68
N LEU A 339 -1.66 -16.08 -1.03
CA LEU A 339 -1.63 -15.89 0.43
C LEU A 339 -2.43 -14.66 0.90
N MET A 340 -3.52 -14.91 1.62
CA MET A 340 -4.35 -13.88 2.27
C MET A 340 -3.82 -13.45 3.66
N GLY A 341 -2.50 -13.54 3.90
CA GLY A 341 -1.88 -13.13 5.16
C GLY A 341 -0.39 -13.47 5.29
N ARG A 342 0.05 -13.70 6.56
CA ARG A 342 1.43 -14.08 6.91
C ARG A 342 1.91 -15.28 6.10
N GLN A 343 3.21 -15.31 5.76
CA GLN A 343 3.85 -16.46 5.10
C GLN A 343 3.67 -17.76 5.91
N VAL A 344 3.93 -17.72 7.22
CA VAL A 344 3.71 -18.87 8.11
C VAL A 344 2.27 -18.87 8.63
N ALA A 345 1.51 -19.89 8.24
CA ALA A 345 0.11 -20.12 8.64
C ALA A 345 -0.88 -19.01 8.21
N GLY A 346 -0.64 -18.40 7.05
CA GLY A 346 -1.66 -17.73 6.26
C GLY A 346 -2.63 -18.72 5.61
N ALA A 347 -3.80 -18.26 5.17
CA ALA A 347 -4.66 -19.03 4.30
C ALA A 347 -4.23 -18.82 2.84
N SER A 348 -4.11 -19.91 2.10
CA SER A 348 -4.12 -19.90 0.64
C SER A 348 -5.56 -19.86 0.16
N SER A 349 -5.92 -18.95 -0.74
CA SER A 349 -7.25 -18.92 -1.38
C SER A 349 -7.22 -18.25 -2.77
N VAL A 350 -8.26 -18.45 -3.57
CA VAL A 350 -8.32 -17.94 -4.96
C VAL A 350 -8.53 -16.43 -5.03
N GLU A 351 -9.10 -15.83 -4.00
CA GLU A 351 -9.42 -14.40 -3.89
C GLU A 351 -8.17 -13.52 -3.98
N GLY A 352 -6.98 -14.03 -3.63
CA GLY A 352 -5.71 -13.33 -3.82
C GLY A 352 -5.40 -13.04 -5.30
N TYR A 353 -5.67 -14.01 -6.18
CA TYR A 353 -5.54 -13.82 -7.64
C TYR A 353 -6.59 -12.83 -8.16
N ILE A 354 -7.85 -12.94 -7.70
CA ILE A 354 -8.92 -12.01 -8.10
C ILE A 354 -8.54 -10.56 -7.72
N SER A 355 -8.12 -10.36 -6.46
CA SER A 355 -7.71 -9.05 -5.94
C SER A 355 -6.55 -8.43 -6.73
N ALA A 356 -5.51 -9.22 -7.00
CA ALA A 356 -4.35 -8.77 -7.78
C ALA A 356 -4.74 -8.45 -9.24
N LEU A 357 -5.48 -9.33 -9.92
CA LEU A 357 -5.86 -9.16 -11.32
C LEU A 357 -6.83 -8.00 -11.53
N VAL A 358 -7.86 -7.85 -10.68
CA VAL A 358 -8.80 -6.71 -10.75
C VAL A 358 -8.10 -5.37 -10.50
N LYS A 359 -7.06 -5.34 -9.66
CA LYS A 359 -6.20 -4.16 -9.44
C LYS A 359 -5.13 -3.93 -10.52
N GLY A 360 -5.10 -4.70 -11.61
CA GLY A 360 -4.16 -4.49 -12.72
C GLY A 360 -2.78 -5.14 -12.55
N CYS A 361 -2.61 -6.12 -11.67
CA CYS A 361 -1.39 -6.93 -11.62
C CYS A 361 -1.22 -7.74 -12.92
N ARG A 362 0.01 -7.78 -13.45
CA ARG A 362 0.40 -8.44 -14.72
C ARG A 362 1.48 -9.51 -14.55
N CYS A 363 1.99 -9.73 -13.34
CA CYS A 363 2.85 -10.87 -13.00
C CYS A 363 2.43 -11.47 -11.66
N ILE A 364 1.92 -12.70 -11.66
CA ILE A 364 1.38 -13.42 -10.49
C ILE A 364 2.18 -14.69 -10.20
N GLU A 365 2.03 -15.28 -9.00
CA GLU A 365 2.81 -16.44 -8.55
C GLU A 365 1.96 -17.60 -8.06
N VAL A 366 2.33 -18.82 -8.46
CA VAL A 366 1.62 -20.08 -8.15
C VAL A 366 2.63 -21.14 -7.69
N ASP A 367 2.61 -21.45 -6.39
CA ASP A 367 3.49 -22.46 -5.77
C ASP A 367 2.83 -23.84 -5.89
N CYS A 368 3.33 -24.67 -6.81
CA CYS A 368 2.67 -25.90 -7.24
C CYS A 368 3.28 -27.13 -6.57
N TRP A 369 2.47 -27.87 -5.81
CA TRP A 369 2.87 -29.05 -5.03
C TRP A 369 2.07 -30.29 -5.41
N ASP A 370 2.68 -31.47 -5.19
CA ASP A 370 1.98 -32.75 -5.32
C ASP A 370 0.78 -32.79 -4.37
N GLY A 371 -0.42 -32.91 -4.94
CA GLY A 371 -1.64 -33.15 -4.19
C GLY A 371 -2.06 -34.61 -4.20
N LYS A 372 -3.20 -34.88 -3.56
CA LYS A 372 -3.79 -36.22 -3.45
C LYS A 372 -4.38 -36.64 -4.80
N ASP A 373 -4.48 -37.96 -5.00
CA ASP A 373 -5.22 -38.57 -6.13
C ASP A 373 -4.74 -38.07 -7.51
N GLY A 374 -3.46 -37.71 -7.63
CA GLY A 374 -2.84 -37.20 -8.86
C GLY A 374 -3.14 -35.72 -9.18
N ARG A 375 -3.93 -35.02 -8.36
CA ARG A 375 -4.37 -33.63 -8.63
C ARG A 375 -3.42 -32.61 -8.00
N PRO A 376 -2.75 -31.72 -8.77
CA PRO A 376 -1.84 -30.71 -8.21
C PRO A 376 -2.54 -29.70 -7.31
N VAL A 377 -1.85 -29.21 -6.28
CA VAL A 377 -2.35 -28.22 -5.31
C VAL A 377 -1.43 -27.00 -5.18
N VAL A 378 -2.00 -25.89 -4.73
CA VAL A 378 -1.30 -24.63 -4.44
C VAL A 378 -1.28 -24.41 -2.92
N ASN A 379 -0.06 -24.28 -2.36
CA ASN A 379 0.16 -23.96 -0.94
C ASN A 379 1.56 -23.36 -0.70
N HIS A 380 1.77 -22.71 0.45
CA HIS A 380 3.10 -22.25 0.83
C HIS A 380 3.86 -23.38 1.56
N GLY A 381 4.79 -23.99 0.83
CA GLY A 381 5.42 -25.28 1.16
C GLY A 381 5.86 -25.45 2.61
N ARG A 382 5.47 -26.59 3.21
CA ARG A 382 5.83 -27.00 4.58
C ARG A 382 5.39 -26.05 5.70
N THR A 383 4.55 -25.06 5.42
CA THR A 383 3.88 -24.25 6.45
C THR A 383 2.51 -24.82 6.83
N LEU A 384 1.92 -24.32 7.92
CA LEU A 384 0.54 -24.65 8.31
C LEU A 384 -0.50 -23.83 7.52
N SER A 385 -0.28 -23.64 6.22
CA SER A 385 -1.25 -22.98 5.31
C SER A 385 -2.36 -23.94 4.88
N THR A 386 -3.41 -23.41 4.25
CA THR A 386 -4.38 -24.23 3.50
C THR A 386 -3.81 -24.66 2.15
N GLU A 387 -4.42 -25.70 1.57
CA GLU A 387 -4.20 -26.15 0.20
C GLU A 387 -5.43 -25.79 -0.66
N VAL A 388 -5.20 -25.36 -1.90
CA VAL A 388 -6.22 -25.07 -2.93
C VAL A 388 -5.90 -25.93 -4.15
N LEU A 389 -6.87 -26.37 -4.94
CA LEU A 389 -6.56 -27.11 -6.17
C LEU A 389 -5.92 -26.17 -7.21
N PHE A 390 -4.90 -26.65 -7.91
CA PHE A 390 -4.28 -25.90 -9.02
C PHE A 390 -5.31 -25.60 -10.12
N GLU A 391 -6.24 -26.52 -10.37
CA GLU A 391 -7.35 -26.38 -11.31
C GLU A 391 -8.27 -25.19 -10.96
N ASP A 392 -8.63 -25.02 -9.68
CA ASP A 392 -9.45 -23.88 -9.22
C ASP A 392 -8.69 -22.55 -9.39
N CYS A 393 -7.39 -22.53 -9.09
CA CYS A 393 -6.55 -21.35 -9.29
C CYS A 393 -6.46 -20.96 -10.76
N ILE A 394 -6.20 -21.91 -11.67
CA ILE A 394 -6.09 -21.66 -13.11
C ILE A 394 -7.44 -21.25 -13.72
N SER A 395 -8.54 -21.88 -13.30
CA SER A 395 -9.91 -21.52 -13.67
C SER A 395 -10.24 -20.05 -13.32
N ILE A 396 -9.93 -19.63 -12.08
CA ILE A 396 -10.10 -18.25 -11.63
C ILE A 396 -9.14 -17.28 -12.35
N ILE A 397 -7.88 -17.65 -12.55
CA ILE A 397 -6.93 -16.82 -13.30
C ILE A 397 -7.42 -16.59 -14.73
N SER A 398 -7.91 -17.62 -15.42
CA SER A 398 -8.46 -17.48 -16.79
C SER A 398 -9.61 -16.48 -16.83
N LYS A 399 -10.58 -16.61 -15.92
CA LYS A 399 -11.74 -15.71 -15.80
C LYS A 399 -11.38 -14.24 -15.58
N TYR A 400 -10.31 -13.95 -14.84
CA TYR A 400 -9.93 -12.58 -14.45
C TYR A 400 -8.69 -12.03 -15.16
N ALA A 401 -8.00 -12.82 -15.99
CA ALA A 401 -6.70 -12.48 -16.60
C ALA A 401 -6.69 -11.10 -17.28
N PHE A 402 -7.75 -10.79 -18.04
CA PHE A 402 -7.85 -9.55 -18.83
C PHE A 402 -8.94 -8.58 -18.33
N ALA A 403 -9.48 -8.80 -17.12
CA ALA A 403 -10.61 -8.03 -16.59
C ALA A 403 -10.31 -6.54 -16.29
N SER A 404 -9.04 -6.18 -16.17
CA SER A 404 -8.56 -4.82 -15.86
C SER A 404 -7.62 -4.24 -16.92
N SER A 405 -7.05 -5.09 -17.77
CA SER A 405 -6.05 -4.75 -18.78
C SER A 405 -5.96 -5.86 -19.82
N ALA A 406 -5.98 -5.50 -21.11
CA ALA A 406 -5.79 -6.43 -22.22
C ALA A 406 -4.31 -6.83 -22.43
N TYR A 407 -3.38 -6.19 -21.72
CA TYR A 407 -1.94 -6.46 -21.84
C TYR A 407 -1.55 -7.75 -21.11
N PRO A 408 -0.48 -8.45 -21.57
CA PRO A 408 -0.18 -9.83 -21.19
C PRO A 408 -0.11 -10.13 -19.70
N LEU A 409 -0.40 -11.38 -19.33
CA LEU A 409 -0.26 -11.89 -17.96
C LEU A 409 0.90 -12.88 -17.88
N ILE A 410 1.87 -12.61 -17.00
CA ILE A 410 2.97 -13.53 -16.68
C ILE A 410 2.56 -14.35 -15.44
N ILE A 411 2.69 -15.68 -15.52
CA ILE A 411 2.44 -16.60 -14.41
C ILE A 411 3.77 -17.23 -13.98
N SER A 412 4.29 -16.83 -12.81
CA SER A 412 5.46 -17.41 -12.17
C SER A 412 5.09 -18.70 -11.47
N LEU A 413 5.51 -19.84 -12.04
CA LEU A 413 5.38 -21.14 -11.38
C LEU A 413 6.60 -21.38 -10.47
N GLU A 414 6.36 -21.73 -9.20
CA GLU A 414 7.35 -22.43 -8.39
C GLU A 414 6.93 -23.91 -8.26
N VAL A 415 7.61 -24.77 -9.03
CA VAL A 415 7.21 -26.18 -9.20
C VAL A 415 7.97 -27.09 -8.23
N HIS A 416 7.19 -27.82 -7.43
CA HIS A 416 7.65 -28.93 -6.58
C HIS A 416 6.96 -30.26 -6.92
N CYS A 417 6.04 -30.25 -7.90
CA CYS A 417 5.31 -31.42 -8.37
C CYS A 417 6.21 -32.48 -9.04
N ASN A 418 5.83 -33.75 -8.95
CA ASN A 418 6.45 -34.86 -9.68
C ASN A 418 6.12 -34.81 -11.20
N ALA A 419 6.69 -35.73 -11.98
CA ALA A 419 6.57 -35.70 -13.44
C ALA A 419 5.13 -35.91 -13.96
N GLU A 420 4.34 -36.77 -13.31
CA GLU A 420 2.95 -37.03 -13.68
C GLU A 420 2.07 -35.80 -13.37
N GLN A 421 2.20 -35.25 -12.16
CA GLN A 421 1.45 -34.05 -11.77
C GLN A 421 1.90 -32.80 -12.56
N GLN A 422 3.15 -32.71 -13.00
CA GLN A 422 3.59 -31.67 -13.95
C GLN A 422 2.92 -31.81 -15.33
N ALA A 423 2.63 -33.02 -15.81
CA ALA A 423 1.87 -33.21 -17.06
C ALA A 423 0.40 -32.79 -16.89
N VAL A 424 -0.22 -33.15 -15.75
CA VAL A 424 -1.57 -32.70 -15.38
C VAL A 424 -1.65 -31.17 -15.27
N MET A 425 -0.63 -30.48 -14.75
CA MET A 425 -0.56 -29.02 -14.75
C MET A 425 -0.61 -28.43 -16.17
N VAL A 426 0.08 -29.03 -17.14
CA VAL A 426 0.10 -28.55 -18.53
C VAL A 426 -1.26 -28.76 -19.21
N ASP A 427 -1.87 -29.92 -19.04
CA ASP A 427 -3.22 -30.23 -19.52
C ASP A 427 -4.27 -29.24 -18.95
N ILE A 428 -4.24 -28.97 -17.64
CA ILE A 428 -5.10 -27.96 -16.99
C ILE A 428 -4.87 -26.57 -17.61
N MET A 429 -3.62 -26.13 -17.80
CA MET A 429 -3.33 -24.81 -18.38
C MET A 429 -3.79 -24.71 -19.84
N LEU A 430 -3.57 -25.75 -20.66
CA LEU A 430 -4.06 -25.81 -22.05
C LEU A 430 -5.59 -25.73 -22.10
N ARG A 431 -6.28 -26.51 -21.26
CA ARG A 431 -7.76 -26.55 -21.17
C ARG A 431 -8.36 -25.20 -20.82
N TYR A 432 -7.83 -24.53 -19.80
CA TYR A 432 -8.46 -23.34 -19.23
C TYR A 432 -8.00 -22.01 -19.86
N PHE A 433 -6.80 -21.95 -20.43
CA PHE A 433 -6.32 -20.75 -21.12
C PHE A 433 -6.52 -20.81 -22.64
N GLY A 434 -6.58 -22.01 -23.24
CA GLY A 434 -6.76 -22.19 -24.68
C GLY A 434 -5.76 -21.35 -25.49
N GLU A 435 -6.27 -20.63 -26.50
CA GLU A 435 -5.46 -19.74 -27.34
C GLU A 435 -4.76 -18.59 -26.60
N ALA A 436 -5.17 -18.25 -25.37
CA ALA A 436 -4.47 -17.22 -24.61
C ALA A 436 -3.07 -17.68 -24.20
N LEU A 437 -2.84 -18.98 -24.02
CA LEU A 437 -1.54 -19.53 -23.61
C LEU A 437 -0.49 -19.48 -24.74
N VAL A 438 0.65 -18.82 -24.49
CA VAL A 438 1.78 -18.84 -25.43
C VAL A 438 2.51 -20.19 -25.33
N THR A 439 2.33 -21.03 -26.34
CA THR A 439 2.96 -22.37 -26.46
C THR A 439 4.15 -22.41 -27.42
N ALA A 440 4.29 -21.41 -28.30
CA ALA A 440 5.39 -21.27 -29.25
C ALA A 440 5.70 -19.78 -29.52
N PRO A 441 6.88 -19.43 -30.07
CA PRO A 441 7.18 -18.06 -30.49
C PRO A 441 6.22 -17.54 -31.58
N LEU A 442 5.83 -16.26 -31.49
CA LEU A 442 4.97 -15.58 -32.46
C LEU A 442 5.61 -15.41 -33.85
N MET A 443 6.94 -15.46 -33.93
CA MET A 443 7.74 -15.44 -35.16
C MET A 443 8.94 -16.37 -35.01
N THR A 444 9.50 -16.85 -36.12
CA THR A 444 10.59 -17.86 -36.13
C THR A 444 11.98 -17.29 -35.86
N ASN A 445 12.26 -16.04 -36.24
CA ASN A 445 13.60 -15.44 -36.18
C ASN A 445 13.72 -14.34 -35.11
N VAL A 446 13.27 -14.64 -33.89
CA VAL A 446 13.14 -13.64 -32.80
C VAL A 446 14.45 -13.50 -32.00
N VAL A 447 15.07 -12.32 -32.08
CA VAL A 447 16.30 -11.95 -31.34
C VAL A 447 16.07 -10.94 -30.20
N ASN A 448 14.85 -10.42 -30.06
CA ASN A 448 14.43 -9.49 -29.01
C ASN A 448 13.10 -9.98 -28.43
N LEU A 449 12.76 -9.63 -27.19
CA LEU A 449 11.42 -9.93 -26.67
C LEU A 449 10.35 -9.16 -27.46
N PRO A 450 9.19 -9.79 -27.78
CA PRO A 450 8.06 -9.09 -28.37
C PRO A 450 7.53 -8.01 -27.42
N SER A 451 6.74 -7.10 -27.97
CA SER A 451 6.11 -6.02 -27.23
C SER A 451 4.88 -6.48 -26.43
N PRO A 452 4.46 -5.72 -25.38
CA PRO A 452 3.18 -5.96 -24.73
C PRO A 452 1.99 -5.88 -25.69
N GLU A 453 2.07 -5.11 -26.78
CA GLU A 453 1.04 -5.04 -27.82
C GLU A 453 0.94 -6.34 -28.64
N GLU A 454 2.06 -6.88 -29.13
CA GLU A 454 2.08 -8.18 -29.85
C GLU A 454 1.61 -9.35 -28.96
N LEU A 455 1.77 -9.21 -27.64
CA LEU A 455 1.32 -10.15 -26.62
C LEU A 455 -0.06 -9.80 -26.01
N ARG A 456 -0.84 -8.89 -26.62
CA ARG A 456 -2.18 -8.52 -26.14
C ARG A 456 -3.09 -9.77 -26.06
N ASN A 457 -3.82 -9.89 -24.95
CA ASN A 457 -4.65 -11.04 -24.58
C ASN A 457 -3.90 -12.39 -24.47
N ARG A 458 -2.58 -12.38 -24.26
CA ARG A 458 -1.78 -13.60 -24.07
C ARG A 458 -1.32 -13.83 -22.62
N ILE A 459 -1.08 -15.09 -22.29
CA ILE A 459 -0.63 -15.60 -20.99
C ILE A 459 0.73 -16.30 -21.19
N LEU A 460 1.74 -15.84 -20.45
CA LEU A 460 3.12 -16.32 -20.53
C LEU A 460 3.44 -17.13 -19.27
N ILE A 461 3.97 -18.35 -19.44
CA ILE A 461 4.42 -19.16 -18.31
C ILE A 461 5.89 -18.89 -18.03
N LYS A 462 6.19 -18.39 -16.82
CA LYS A 462 7.55 -18.33 -16.29
C LYS A 462 7.80 -19.59 -15.48
N VAL A 463 8.67 -20.45 -16.00
CA VAL A 463 9.07 -21.74 -15.41
C VAL A 463 10.55 -21.98 -15.64
N LYS A 464 11.20 -22.83 -14.85
CA LYS A 464 12.62 -23.16 -15.04
C LYS A 464 12.82 -23.95 -16.34
N ALA A 465 13.94 -23.73 -17.03
CA ALA A 465 14.35 -24.56 -18.16
C ALA A 465 14.42 -26.05 -17.78
N SER A 466 14.00 -26.93 -18.69
CA SER A 466 14.26 -28.37 -18.57
C SER A 466 15.74 -28.69 -18.84
N GLN A 467 16.21 -29.86 -18.38
CA GLN A 467 17.61 -30.27 -18.56
C GLN A 467 18.00 -30.44 -20.04
N GLN A 468 17.05 -30.87 -20.89
CA GLN A 468 17.28 -30.98 -22.33
C GLN A 468 17.45 -29.60 -22.99
N GLN A 469 16.66 -28.60 -22.59
CA GLN A 469 16.82 -27.22 -23.07
C GLN A 469 18.18 -26.65 -22.67
N GLN A 470 18.64 -26.89 -21.44
CA GLN A 470 19.97 -26.44 -20.97
C GLN A 470 21.09 -27.00 -21.86
N HIS A 471 21.14 -28.32 -22.07
CA HIS A 471 22.15 -28.94 -22.93
C HIS A 471 22.06 -28.54 -24.41
N SER A 472 20.89 -28.14 -24.91
CA SER A 472 20.77 -27.61 -26.28
C SER A 472 21.41 -26.22 -26.44
N VAL A 473 21.43 -25.41 -25.38
CA VAL A 473 22.08 -24.10 -25.37
C VAL A 473 23.59 -24.26 -25.18
N ASP A 474 24.05 -25.21 -24.35
CA ASP A 474 25.47 -25.59 -24.23
C ASP A 474 26.08 -25.92 -25.61
N ALA A 475 25.41 -26.80 -26.37
CA ALA A 475 25.89 -27.27 -27.67
C ALA A 475 25.96 -26.15 -28.73
N ASN A 476 24.91 -25.32 -28.83
CA ASN A 476 24.88 -24.21 -29.78
C ASN A 476 25.84 -23.08 -29.41
N GLY A 477 25.99 -22.78 -28.12
CA GLY A 477 26.96 -21.79 -27.62
C GLY A 477 28.41 -22.21 -27.91
N LEU A 478 28.71 -23.51 -27.86
CA LEU A 478 30.01 -24.04 -28.28
C LEU A 478 30.25 -23.87 -29.78
N ALA A 479 29.21 -24.04 -30.61
CA ALA A 479 29.30 -23.85 -32.06
C ALA A 479 29.53 -22.39 -32.45
N GLU A 480 28.81 -21.42 -31.86
CA GLU A 480 29.05 -19.98 -32.11
C GLU A 480 30.43 -19.50 -31.63
N ALA A 481 30.95 -20.08 -30.54
CA ALA A 481 32.30 -19.78 -30.08
C ALA A 481 33.38 -20.26 -31.07
N LEU A 482 33.11 -21.33 -31.83
CA LEU A 482 34.03 -21.87 -32.84
C LEU A 482 33.95 -21.12 -34.18
N THR A 483 32.82 -20.51 -34.55
CA THR A 483 32.68 -19.79 -35.82
C THR A 483 33.24 -18.36 -35.80
N ASN A 484 33.25 -17.67 -34.65
CA ASN A 484 33.70 -16.28 -34.54
C ASN A 484 35.19 -16.08 -34.18
N GLY A 485 36.02 -17.13 -34.29
CA GLY A 485 37.43 -17.15 -33.89
C GLY A 485 38.43 -16.40 -34.81
N ARG A 486 38.23 -15.10 -35.09
CA ARG A 486 39.30 -14.29 -35.74
C ARG A 486 40.44 -14.02 -34.75
N ARG A 487 41.62 -14.55 -35.10
CA ARG A 487 42.86 -14.56 -34.28
C ARG A 487 43.29 -13.15 -33.85
N ASN A 488 43.76 -13.03 -32.61
CA ASN A 488 44.76 -12.03 -32.24
C ASN A 488 45.93 -12.73 -31.53
N ARG A 489 47.18 -12.29 -31.76
CA ARG A 489 48.40 -12.99 -31.32
C ARG A 489 49.02 -12.35 -30.08
N SER A 490 49.37 -13.18 -29.10
CA SER A 490 50.47 -12.94 -28.15
C SER A 490 51.25 -14.23 -27.93
N HIS A 491 52.57 -14.18 -28.09
CA HIS A 491 53.51 -15.23 -27.67
C HIS A 491 53.87 -14.97 -26.18
N SER A 492 54.43 -15.85 -25.35
CA SER A 492 55.33 -17.02 -25.49
C SER A 492 54.99 -18.05 -24.37
N SER A 493 54.94 -19.38 -24.56
CA SER A 493 55.98 -20.39 -24.91
C SER A 493 57.03 -20.68 -23.80
N PRO A 494 57.57 -21.92 -23.70
CA PRO A 494 56.90 -23.23 -23.78
C PRO A 494 57.46 -24.28 -22.78
N PHE A 495 56.73 -25.36 -22.48
CA PHE A 495 57.31 -26.70 -22.32
C PHE A 495 56.23 -27.79 -22.39
N SER A 496 56.53 -28.91 -23.05
CA SER A 496 55.60 -30.02 -23.23
C SER A 496 56.31 -31.37 -23.17
N LYS A 497 55.76 -32.32 -22.41
CA LYS A 497 55.78 -33.76 -22.72
C LYS A 497 54.43 -34.38 -22.35
N ALA A 498 54.07 -35.43 -23.07
CA ALA A 498 52.74 -36.04 -23.11
C ALA A 498 52.71 -37.37 -22.29
N PRO A 499 51.58 -38.12 -22.25
CA PRO A 499 51.24 -38.97 -21.10
C PRO A 499 51.66 -40.44 -21.23
N LEU A 500 51.44 -41.20 -20.16
CA LEU A 500 51.27 -42.66 -20.21
C LEU A 500 50.11 -43.09 -19.29
N GLU A 501 49.69 -44.36 -19.39
CA GLU A 501 48.37 -44.84 -18.96
C GLU A 501 48.35 -45.64 -17.64
N ASN A 502 47.12 -45.95 -17.18
CA ASN A 502 46.69 -47.19 -16.53
C ASN A 502 47.61 -47.91 -15.51
N ALA A 503 47.15 -47.97 -14.24
CA ALA A 503 46.99 -49.23 -13.50
C ALA A 503 46.16 -49.05 -12.21
N SER A 504 45.48 -50.12 -11.76
CA SER A 504 44.75 -50.17 -10.48
C SER A 504 45.52 -51.01 -9.44
N THR A 505 45.51 -50.61 -8.16
CA THR A 505 45.40 -51.51 -6.97
C THR A 505 45.41 -50.75 -5.64
N TRP A 506 44.85 -51.37 -4.59
CA TRP A 506 45.12 -51.04 -3.17
C TRP A 506 46.18 -52.04 -2.62
N PRO A 507 46.85 -51.77 -1.48
CA PRO A 507 46.29 -52.24 -0.20
C PRO A 507 46.59 -51.41 1.08
N LEU A 508 45.80 -51.77 2.10
CA LEU A 508 45.79 -51.48 3.54
C LEU A 508 47.15 -51.39 4.29
N SER A 509 47.33 -50.31 5.09
CA SER A 509 47.58 -50.27 6.58
C SER A 509 48.73 -51.11 7.24
N PRO A 510 49.10 -50.95 8.55
CA PRO A 510 48.61 -50.07 9.63
C PRO A 510 49.73 -49.19 10.30
N PRO A 511 49.99 -49.06 11.64
CA PRO A 511 50.17 -47.73 12.27
C PRO A 511 51.44 -47.52 13.14
N LEU A 512 51.59 -46.34 13.78
CA LEU A 512 52.38 -46.15 15.02
C LEU A 512 51.97 -44.85 15.78
N THR A 513 52.51 -44.60 16.99
CA THR A 513 51.88 -43.75 18.02
C THR A 513 52.82 -42.83 18.84
N ASN A 514 52.23 -41.73 19.37
CA ASN A 514 52.55 -40.99 20.61
C ASN A 514 53.74 -39.98 20.71
N GLY A 515 53.39 -38.79 21.23
CA GLY A 515 54.15 -38.02 22.22
C GLY A 515 54.87 -36.73 21.75
N SER A 516 55.08 -35.69 22.57
CA SER A 516 54.55 -35.35 23.92
C SER A 516 54.85 -33.88 24.28
N SER A 517 54.13 -33.32 25.27
CA SER A 517 54.48 -32.11 26.07
C SER A 517 54.43 -30.74 25.35
N SER A 518 54.29 -29.58 26.02
CA SER A 518 54.47 -29.24 27.46
C SER A 518 53.40 -28.27 28.02
N GLU A 519 53.29 -28.18 29.35
CA GLU A 519 52.36 -27.29 30.09
C GLU A 519 52.90 -25.87 30.36
N ILE A 520 52.01 -24.97 30.84
CA ILE A 520 52.21 -24.15 32.06
C ILE A 520 50.82 -23.73 32.63
N LEU A 521 50.73 -23.45 33.94
CA LEU A 521 49.48 -23.40 34.71
C LEU A 521 49.32 -22.11 35.56
N PHE A 522 48.35 -22.11 36.49
CA PHE A 522 47.84 -21.05 37.40
C PHE A 522 46.82 -20.07 36.79
N GLN A 523 45.55 -19.92 37.23
CA GLN A 523 44.88 -19.80 38.57
C GLN A 523 44.78 -18.34 39.10
N LYS A 524 43.71 -17.87 39.79
CA LYS A 524 42.28 -18.27 39.97
C LYS A 524 41.50 -17.13 40.70
N ALA A 525 40.20 -17.34 40.97
CA ALA A 525 39.23 -16.58 41.81
C ALA A 525 38.41 -15.46 41.09
N THR A 526 37.07 -15.26 41.20
CA THR A 526 35.95 -15.59 42.16
C THR A 526 35.93 -14.75 43.47
N THR A 527 34.85 -14.20 44.01
CA THR A 527 33.36 -14.47 44.03
C THR A 527 32.53 -13.16 43.84
N ALA A 528 31.20 -13.03 43.64
CA ALA A 528 29.94 -13.75 44.01
C ALA A 528 29.49 -13.52 45.49
N VAL A 529 28.20 -13.41 45.92
CA VAL A 529 26.83 -13.72 45.39
C VAL A 529 25.74 -12.77 46.01
N SER A 530 24.60 -12.43 45.34
CA SER A 530 23.29 -12.06 46.00
C SER A 530 22.06 -11.96 45.06
N THR A 531 20.87 -12.41 45.52
CA THR A 531 19.52 -12.34 44.83
C THR A 531 18.38 -12.21 45.86
N PRO A 532 17.13 -11.84 45.46
CA PRO A 532 16.02 -12.82 45.25
C PRO A 532 15.27 -12.60 43.90
N ARG A 533 14.56 -13.54 43.23
CA ARG A 533 13.56 -14.60 43.59
C ARG A 533 12.15 -14.03 43.85
N ALA A 534 11.01 -14.53 43.34
CA ALA A 534 10.61 -15.39 42.19
C ALA A 534 9.07 -15.17 41.96
N PHE A 535 8.41 -15.54 40.85
CA PHE A 535 7.99 -16.91 40.48
C PHE A 535 7.44 -16.98 39.04
N SER A 536 7.37 -18.18 38.47
CA SER A 536 6.86 -18.48 37.13
C SER A 536 5.80 -19.58 37.14
N THR A 537 4.98 -19.66 36.09
CA THR A 537 4.39 -20.92 35.60
C THR A 537 4.68 -21.08 34.11
N THR A 538 4.79 -22.32 33.64
CA THR A 538 5.50 -22.69 32.40
C THR A 538 4.60 -23.25 31.31
N ALA A 539 4.99 -22.99 30.05
CA ALA A 539 4.57 -23.78 28.89
C ALA A 539 5.74 -23.83 27.88
N SER A 540 6.14 -25.04 27.49
CA SER A 540 7.40 -25.27 26.77
C SER A 540 7.29 -24.95 25.27
N SER A 541 8.21 -24.13 24.75
CA SER A 541 8.34 -23.84 23.32
C SER A 541 9.65 -24.40 22.76
N THR A 542 9.59 -25.56 22.09
CA THR A 542 10.72 -26.10 21.33
C THR A 542 10.91 -25.31 20.03
N ASN A 543 11.98 -24.51 19.97
CA ASN A 543 12.36 -23.79 18.75
C ASN A 543 12.84 -24.78 17.68
N VAL A 544 12.20 -24.76 16.49
CA VAL A 544 12.71 -25.42 15.29
C VAL A 544 12.85 -24.38 14.19
N CYS A 545 14.09 -24.12 13.78
CA CYS A 545 14.42 -23.24 12.67
C CYS A 545 14.62 -24.08 11.40
N LEU A 546 14.03 -23.65 10.28
CA LEU A 546 14.29 -24.22 8.96
C LEU A 546 14.55 -23.12 7.94
N GLN A 547 15.53 -23.36 7.07
CA GLN A 547 16.10 -22.39 6.15
C GLN A 547 15.56 -22.59 4.73
N SER A 548 15.46 -21.50 3.98
CA SER A 548 15.29 -21.52 2.52
C SER A 548 16.44 -20.74 1.85
N SER A 549 17.42 -21.46 1.30
CA SER A 549 18.38 -20.92 0.33
C SER A 549 19.05 -22.07 -0.41
N GLY A 550 19.59 -21.79 -1.60
CA GLY A 550 20.43 -22.72 -2.35
C GLY A 550 21.78 -22.09 -2.69
N SER A 551 22.79 -22.38 -1.87
CA SER A 551 24.25 -22.37 -2.14
C SER A 551 24.98 -22.68 -0.82
N GLU A 552 26.13 -23.37 -0.86
CA GLU A 552 26.72 -24.03 0.32
C GLU A 552 28.23 -23.79 0.49
N SER A 553 28.69 -23.82 1.76
CA SER A 553 30.03 -24.22 2.26
C SER A 553 29.96 -24.15 3.81
N GLU A 554 29.88 -25.26 4.55
CA GLU A 554 30.92 -26.28 4.86
C GLU A 554 31.71 -25.96 6.15
N VAL A 555 31.38 -26.64 7.27
CA VAL A 555 32.24 -26.90 8.44
C VAL A 555 31.86 -28.28 9.01
N LEU A 556 32.84 -29.05 9.49
CA LEU A 556 32.78 -30.49 9.73
C LEU A 556 32.32 -30.91 11.15
N THR A 557 31.61 -32.04 11.28
CA THR A 557 31.92 -33.20 12.16
C THR A 557 30.86 -34.32 12.03
N PRO A 558 31.15 -35.60 12.38
CA PRO A 558 30.43 -36.75 11.80
C PRO A 558 29.49 -37.53 12.72
N SER A 559 28.42 -38.10 12.15
CA SER A 559 27.93 -39.47 12.43
C SER A 559 27.00 -39.93 11.29
N MET A 560 26.70 -41.23 11.20
CA MET A 560 26.11 -41.85 10.01
C MET A 560 24.60 -42.04 10.13
N ASP A 561 23.80 -41.34 9.30
CA ASP A 561 22.82 -42.00 8.41
C ASP A 561 22.33 -41.06 7.26
N GLY A 562 21.99 -41.63 6.11
CA GLY A 562 21.96 -40.95 4.81
C GLY A 562 20.72 -40.14 4.44
N LYS A 563 20.54 -38.92 4.99
CA LYS A 563 19.44 -38.01 4.58
C LYS A 563 19.81 -37.07 3.41
N LYS A 564 19.52 -37.51 2.18
CA LYS A 564 19.66 -36.69 0.94
C LYS A 564 18.84 -35.39 1.02
N LYS A 565 19.49 -34.23 0.84
CA LYS A 565 18.79 -32.94 0.63
C LYS A 565 17.99 -33.01 -0.69
N ARG A 566 16.65 -32.87 -0.63
CA ARG A 566 15.79 -32.84 -1.82
C ARG A 566 15.84 -31.49 -2.52
N LYS A 567 16.14 -31.51 -3.83
CA LYS A 567 16.05 -30.37 -4.76
C LYS A 567 14.58 -30.06 -5.09
N THR A 568 14.30 -28.92 -5.73
CA THR A 568 13.06 -28.81 -6.53
C THR A 568 13.04 -29.91 -7.59
N SER A 569 11.88 -30.40 -7.98
CA SER A 569 11.77 -31.39 -9.06
C SER A 569 12.39 -30.87 -10.35
N ASN A 570 12.91 -31.79 -11.17
CA ASN A 570 13.34 -31.44 -12.52
C ASN A 570 12.08 -31.10 -13.33
N ILE A 571 12.15 -30.02 -14.11
CA ILE A 571 11.05 -29.63 -15.01
C ILE A 571 11.04 -30.60 -16.19
N ILE A 572 9.89 -31.25 -16.44
CA ILE A 572 9.71 -32.12 -17.60
C ILE A 572 9.74 -31.30 -18.90
N PRO A 573 10.20 -31.84 -20.03
CA PRO A 573 10.29 -31.10 -21.30
C PRO A 573 8.96 -30.44 -21.72
N LEU A 574 7.83 -31.15 -21.51
CA LEU A 574 6.48 -30.66 -21.79
C LEU A 574 6.13 -29.36 -21.05
N LEU A 575 6.51 -29.24 -19.77
CA LEU A 575 6.28 -28.04 -18.97
C LEU A 575 7.33 -26.96 -19.26
N GLY A 576 8.58 -27.36 -19.50
CA GLY A 576 9.68 -26.45 -19.89
C GLY A 576 9.47 -25.78 -21.24
N ALA A 577 8.72 -26.41 -22.15
CA ALA A 577 8.34 -25.85 -23.45
C ALA A 577 7.45 -24.59 -23.34
N LEU A 578 6.62 -24.48 -22.29
CA LEU A 578 5.79 -23.30 -22.06
C LEU A 578 6.60 -22.05 -21.64
N GLY A 579 7.90 -22.19 -21.34
CA GLY A 579 8.82 -21.11 -20.98
C GLY A 579 9.21 -20.16 -22.13
N VAL A 580 8.39 -20.04 -23.18
CA VAL A 580 8.72 -19.46 -24.50
C VAL A 580 9.48 -18.13 -24.43
N TYR A 581 8.92 -17.13 -23.71
CA TYR A 581 9.47 -15.78 -23.57
C TYR A 581 9.97 -15.46 -22.15
N THR A 582 9.90 -16.44 -21.25
CA THR A 582 10.11 -16.27 -19.80
C THR A 582 10.83 -17.50 -19.21
N CYS A 583 11.90 -17.93 -19.87
CA CYS A 583 12.65 -19.13 -19.53
C CYS A 583 13.53 -18.91 -18.28
N GLY A 584 13.16 -19.52 -17.15
CA GLY A 584 13.84 -19.34 -15.89
C GLY A 584 15.17 -20.08 -15.82
N ILE A 585 16.28 -19.33 -15.76
CA ILE A 585 17.63 -19.88 -15.57
C ILE A 585 18.14 -19.63 -14.14
N LYS A 586 19.08 -20.48 -13.67
CA LYS A 586 19.73 -20.28 -12.37
C LYS A 586 20.81 -19.21 -12.54
N TYR A 587 20.82 -18.21 -11.65
CA TYR A 587 21.91 -17.23 -11.59
C TYR A 587 23.22 -17.88 -11.08
N THR A 588 24.30 -17.65 -11.83
CA THR A 588 25.70 -17.85 -11.41
C THR A 588 26.47 -16.54 -11.57
N ASP A 589 26.38 -15.96 -12.76
CA ASP A 589 27.06 -14.75 -13.24
C ASP A 589 26.29 -14.21 -14.47
N PHE A 590 26.67 -13.02 -14.97
CA PHE A 590 26.04 -12.41 -16.15
C PHE A 590 26.76 -12.73 -17.48
N GLY A 591 27.75 -13.63 -17.47
CA GLY A 591 28.64 -13.92 -18.60
C GLY A 591 28.35 -15.23 -19.33
N THR A 592 27.48 -16.10 -18.82
CA THR A 592 27.20 -17.44 -19.39
C THR A 592 26.54 -17.36 -20.79
N PRO A 593 26.55 -18.45 -21.59
CA PRO A 593 25.81 -18.51 -22.86
C PRO A 593 24.29 -18.38 -22.69
N GLU A 594 23.70 -19.05 -21.69
CA GLU A 594 22.27 -19.00 -21.42
C GLU A 594 21.82 -17.60 -21.01
N ALA A 595 22.66 -16.88 -20.27
CA ALA A 595 22.50 -15.45 -19.90
C ALA A 595 22.56 -14.47 -21.09
N LYS A 596 22.64 -14.97 -22.34
CA LYS A 596 22.58 -14.17 -23.57
C LYS A 596 21.39 -14.54 -24.46
N THR A 597 20.62 -15.56 -24.10
CA THR A 597 19.38 -15.91 -24.80
C THR A 597 18.31 -14.84 -24.56
N TYR A 598 17.62 -14.37 -25.60
CA TYR A 598 16.72 -13.21 -25.50
C TYR A 598 15.51 -13.43 -24.56
N ASN A 599 15.13 -14.68 -24.35
CA ASN A 599 13.95 -15.11 -23.59
C ASN A 599 14.24 -15.54 -22.14
N HIS A 600 15.47 -15.44 -21.66
CA HIS A 600 15.76 -15.83 -20.27
C HIS A 600 15.25 -14.82 -19.24
N ILE A 601 14.98 -15.32 -18.04
CA ILE A 601 14.66 -14.51 -16.86
C ILE A 601 15.41 -14.99 -15.63
N TYR A 602 16.12 -14.08 -14.96
CA TYR A 602 16.60 -14.31 -13.60
C TYR A 602 15.52 -14.01 -12.57
N SER A 603 15.43 -14.85 -11.54
CA SER A 603 14.60 -14.62 -10.35
C SER A 603 15.50 -14.59 -9.11
N LEU A 604 15.63 -13.42 -8.48
CA LEU A 604 16.53 -13.19 -7.35
C LEU A 604 15.76 -12.79 -6.08
N SER A 605 16.14 -13.35 -4.93
CA SER A 605 15.66 -12.84 -3.65
C SER A 605 16.24 -11.46 -3.37
N GLU A 606 15.54 -10.64 -2.57
CA GLU A 606 16.01 -9.29 -2.22
C GLU A 606 17.43 -9.32 -1.61
N ASN A 607 17.79 -10.38 -0.87
CA ASN A 607 19.11 -10.52 -0.25
C ASN A 607 20.23 -10.71 -1.28
N ASN A 608 19.97 -11.50 -2.32
CA ASN A 608 20.91 -11.74 -3.40
C ASN A 608 21.03 -10.46 -4.27
N PHE A 609 19.89 -9.88 -4.63
CA PHE A 609 19.82 -8.60 -5.34
C PHE A 609 20.56 -7.48 -4.60
N ASN A 610 20.27 -7.27 -3.32
CA ASN A 610 20.93 -6.28 -2.47
C ASN A 610 22.43 -6.56 -2.25
N THR A 611 22.88 -7.81 -2.44
CA THR A 611 24.31 -8.13 -2.40
C THR A 611 25.01 -7.76 -3.70
N LEU A 612 24.42 -8.07 -4.86
CA LEU A 612 24.92 -7.58 -6.16
C LEU A 612 24.93 -6.04 -6.24
N CYS A 613 24.06 -5.36 -5.48
CA CYS A 613 23.98 -3.90 -5.45
C CYS A 613 25.02 -3.19 -4.55
N LYS A 614 25.83 -3.92 -3.77
CA LYS A 614 26.86 -3.34 -2.88
C LYS A 614 28.06 -2.84 -3.69
N ASP A 615 28.60 -3.72 -4.51
CA ASP A 615 29.86 -3.53 -5.23
C ASP A 615 29.60 -2.96 -6.63
N GLN A 616 30.53 -2.15 -7.15
CA GLN A 616 30.24 -1.36 -8.36
C GLN A 616 30.09 -2.21 -9.63
N ASP A 617 30.95 -3.21 -9.83
CA ASP A 617 30.96 -4.02 -11.05
C ASP A 617 29.75 -4.97 -11.15
N PRO A 618 29.44 -5.85 -10.16
CA PRO A 618 28.23 -6.68 -10.21
C PRO A 618 26.95 -5.87 -10.38
N LYS A 619 26.88 -4.67 -9.79
CA LYS A 619 25.77 -3.74 -9.98
C LYS A 619 25.71 -3.20 -11.42
N GLN A 620 26.83 -2.79 -12.01
CA GLN A 620 26.88 -2.36 -13.41
C GLN A 620 26.51 -3.50 -14.38
N GLN A 621 26.91 -4.74 -14.09
CA GLN A 621 26.52 -5.91 -14.90
C GLN A 621 25.02 -6.17 -14.80
N LEU A 622 24.44 -6.08 -13.61
CA LEU A 622 22.99 -6.16 -13.38
C LEU A 622 22.22 -5.05 -14.11
N GLU A 623 22.70 -3.80 -14.03
CA GLU A 623 22.13 -2.66 -14.74
C GLU A 623 22.18 -2.86 -16.27
N LYS A 624 23.32 -3.35 -16.82
CA LYS A 624 23.47 -3.69 -18.25
C LYS A 624 22.56 -4.85 -18.70
N HIS A 625 22.45 -5.90 -17.89
CA HIS A 625 21.54 -7.04 -18.13
C HIS A 625 20.09 -6.57 -18.29
N ASN A 626 19.63 -5.71 -17.38
CA ASN A 626 18.26 -5.21 -17.33
C ASN A 626 17.90 -4.23 -18.48
N LEU A 627 18.84 -3.87 -19.36
CA LEU A 627 18.56 -3.19 -20.63
C LEU A 627 18.06 -4.15 -21.71
N ARG A 628 18.38 -5.46 -21.61
CA ARG A 628 18.14 -6.47 -22.67
C ARG A 628 17.22 -7.61 -22.23
N TYR A 629 17.37 -8.09 -21.00
CA TYR A 629 16.73 -9.32 -20.52
C TYR A 629 15.85 -9.05 -19.30
N LEU A 630 15.08 -10.07 -18.89
CA LEU A 630 14.11 -9.95 -17.80
C LEU A 630 14.72 -10.31 -16.44
N MET A 631 14.35 -9.53 -15.41
CA MET A 631 14.65 -9.84 -14.02
C MET A 631 13.39 -9.70 -13.15
N ARG A 632 13.18 -10.70 -12.30
CA ARG A 632 12.25 -10.67 -11.17
C ARG A 632 13.02 -10.59 -9.85
N VAL A 633 12.62 -9.66 -8.98
CA VAL A 633 13.11 -9.59 -7.59
C VAL A 633 11.93 -9.85 -6.65
N TYR A 634 12.14 -10.69 -5.65
CA TYR A 634 11.09 -11.12 -4.71
C TYR A 634 11.56 -11.06 -3.23
N PRO A 635 10.64 -11.00 -2.25
CA PRO A 635 10.98 -10.85 -0.84
C PRO A 635 11.74 -12.07 -0.29
N ALA A 636 12.67 -11.85 0.66
CA ALA A 636 13.37 -12.93 1.33
C ALA A 636 12.52 -13.55 2.44
N ALA A 637 12.59 -14.88 2.59
CA ALA A 637 11.81 -15.67 3.56
C ALA A 637 11.97 -15.29 5.04
N ARG A 638 12.92 -14.39 5.40
CA ARG A 638 12.97 -13.77 6.73
C ARG A 638 11.73 -12.89 7.02
N ARG A 639 11.01 -12.43 5.99
CA ARG A 639 9.78 -11.64 6.07
C ARG A 639 8.55 -12.51 6.34
N ILE A 640 8.60 -13.22 7.47
CA ILE A 640 7.56 -14.14 7.96
C ILE A 640 6.21 -13.41 8.18
N ASP A 641 6.28 -12.09 8.39
CA ASP A 641 5.15 -11.18 8.53
C ASP A 641 4.50 -10.73 7.21
N SER A 642 5.09 -11.10 6.06
CA SER A 642 4.72 -10.62 4.72
C SER A 642 5.01 -9.14 4.44
N SER A 643 5.90 -8.49 5.21
CA SER A 643 6.41 -7.15 4.88
C SER A 643 7.04 -7.08 3.47
N ASN A 644 7.17 -5.89 2.89
CA ASN A 644 7.76 -5.69 1.56
C ASN A 644 9.14 -5.03 1.59
N PHE A 645 9.91 -5.25 0.53
CA PHE A 645 11.11 -4.48 0.22
C PHE A 645 10.76 -3.20 -0.56
N ASN A 646 11.67 -2.24 -0.64
CA ASN A 646 11.43 -0.99 -1.36
C ASN A 646 11.62 -1.17 -2.87
N PRO A 647 10.57 -1.10 -3.70
CA PRO A 647 10.67 -1.37 -5.14
C PRO A 647 11.53 -0.34 -5.89
N LEU A 648 11.74 0.86 -5.35
CA LEU A 648 12.63 1.87 -5.94
C LEU A 648 14.08 1.36 -6.08
N GLN A 649 14.53 0.47 -5.18
CA GLN A 649 15.85 -0.17 -5.27
C GLN A 649 15.96 -0.98 -6.57
N SER A 650 14.92 -1.76 -6.88
CA SER A 650 14.83 -2.60 -8.08
C SER A 650 14.59 -1.79 -9.35
N TRP A 651 13.62 -0.87 -9.35
CA TRP A 651 13.28 -0.08 -10.54
C TRP A 651 14.40 0.87 -10.98
N ARG A 652 15.14 1.51 -10.06
CA ARG A 652 16.31 2.35 -10.41
C ARG A 652 17.34 1.58 -11.25
N ARG A 653 17.43 0.26 -11.06
CA ARG A 653 18.38 -0.65 -11.71
C ARG A 653 17.73 -1.43 -12.88
N GLY A 654 16.57 -0.99 -13.35
CA GLY A 654 15.87 -1.55 -14.51
C GLY A 654 15.17 -2.89 -14.29
N VAL A 655 15.05 -3.40 -13.06
CA VAL A 655 14.31 -4.66 -12.80
C VAL A 655 12.84 -4.48 -13.22
N GLN A 656 12.36 -5.34 -14.11
CA GLN A 656 11.00 -5.28 -14.63
C GLN A 656 9.97 -5.70 -13.58
N MET A 657 10.20 -6.83 -12.91
CA MET A 657 9.25 -7.47 -12.00
C MET A 657 9.70 -7.38 -10.54
N ALA A 658 9.45 -6.24 -9.89
CA ALA A 658 9.61 -6.10 -8.44
C ALA A 658 8.36 -6.67 -7.73
N ALA A 659 8.39 -7.96 -7.40
CA ALA A 659 7.24 -8.69 -6.89
C ALA A 659 7.04 -8.48 -5.38
N LEU A 660 5.86 -7.98 -4.99
CA LEU A 660 5.53 -7.66 -3.59
C LEU A 660 4.46 -8.61 -3.01
N ASN A 661 4.33 -8.64 -1.69
CA ASN A 661 3.24 -9.26 -0.96
C ASN A 661 2.01 -8.31 -0.98
N TRP A 662 1.01 -8.63 -1.80
CA TRP A 662 -0.17 -7.76 -2.02
C TRP A 662 -1.17 -7.76 -0.85
N GLN A 663 -1.07 -8.73 0.06
CA GLN A 663 -1.84 -8.82 1.30
C GLN A 663 -1.35 -7.88 2.41
N THR A 664 -0.26 -7.14 2.18
CA THR A 664 0.38 -6.25 3.17
C THR A 664 0.46 -4.83 2.63
N TYR A 665 -0.50 -3.99 3.01
CA TYR A 665 -0.62 -2.59 2.59
C TYR A 665 0.37 -1.63 3.28
N ASP A 666 1.65 -2.00 3.25
CA ASP A 666 2.74 -1.15 3.72
C ASP A 666 3.08 -0.04 2.69
N VAL A 667 4.00 0.85 3.07
CA VAL A 667 4.45 1.97 2.23
C VAL A 667 4.99 1.52 0.86
N ASN A 668 5.51 0.30 0.75
CA ASN A 668 6.07 -0.21 -0.49
C ASN A 668 4.97 -0.69 -1.45
N LEU A 669 3.91 -1.33 -0.93
CA LEU A 669 2.73 -1.66 -1.73
C LEU A 669 1.97 -0.38 -2.12
N GLN A 670 1.92 0.63 -1.26
CA GLN A 670 1.38 1.96 -1.58
C GLN A 670 2.14 2.65 -2.74
N VAL A 671 3.48 2.58 -2.74
CA VAL A 671 4.32 3.05 -3.86
C VAL A 671 4.12 2.20 -5.12
N ASN A 672 3.88 0.89 -4.99
CA ASN A 672 3.53 0.02 -6.12
C ASN A 672 2.18 0.37 -6.74
N GLU A 673 1.09 0.47 -5.95
CA GLU A 673 -0.20 0.90 -6.51
C GLU A 673 -0.09 2.29 -7.16
N ALA A 674 0.61 3.23 -6.52
CA ALA A 674 0.86 4.56 -7.07
C ALA A 674 1.65 4.57 -8.41
N MET A 675 2.48 3.56 -8.67
CA MET A 675 3.24 3.43 -9.93
C MET A 675 2.34 3.08 -11.13
N PHE A 676 1.25 2.35 -10.88
CA PHE A 676 0.29 1.86 -11.88
C PHE A 676 -1.10 2.54 -11.76
N ALA A 677 -1.20 3.70 -11.12
CA ALA A 677 -2.48 4.29 -10.69
C ALA A 677 -3.22 5.14 -11.74
N ALA A 678 -2.54 5.73 -12.72
CA ALA A 678 -3.07 6.83 -13.55
C ALA A 678 -2.76 6.69 -15.05
N GLY A 679 -3.49 7.40 -15.90
CA GLY A 679 -3.21 7.47 -17.33
C GLY A 679 -3.10 6.09 -18.00
N THR A 680 -2.00 5.90 -18.72
CA THR A 680 -1.59 4.66 -19.40
C THR A 680 -0.88 3.66 -18.49
N ASP A 681 -0.36 4.11 -17.34
CA ASP A 681 0.30 3.24 -16.35
C ASP A 681 -0.66 2.19 -15.75
N ARG A 682 -1.99 2.44 -15.83
CA ARG A 682 -3.07 1.55 -15.36
C ARG A 682 -3.18 0.23 -16.10
N THR A 683 -2.48 0.09 -17.23
CA THR A 683 -2.33 -1.19 -17.94
C THR A 683 -1.57 -2.25 -17.15
N GLY A 684 -0.89 -1.85 -16.06
CA GLY A 684 0.04 -2.70 -15.31
C GLY A 684 1.42 -2.81 -15.95
N TYR A 685 1.66 -2.06 -17.04
CA TYR A 685 2.93 -1.91 -17.74
C TYR A 685 3.31 -0.43 -17.81
N VAL A 686 4.50 -0.07 -17.32
CA VAL A 686 5.01 1.31 -17.33
C VAL A 686 6.32 1.34 -18.09
N LEU A 687 6.41 2.16 -19.15
CA LEU A 687 7.64 2.27 -19.93
C LEU A 687 8.78 2.82 -19.04
N LYS A 688 9.96 2.20 -19.09
CA LYS A 688 11.13 2.66 -18.33
C LYS A 688 11.58 4.08 -18.74
N PRO A 689 12.24 4.82 -17.83
CA PRO A 689 13.04 5.99 -18.17
C PRO A 689 13.99 5.74 -19.36
N GLU A 690 14.29 6.76 -20.17
CA GLU A 690 15.21 6.64 -21.33
C GLU A 690 16.62 6.23 -20.89
N GLU A 691 17.00 6.62 -19.67
CA GLU A 691 18.21 6.27 -18.95
C GLU A 691 18.33 4.76 -18.64
N LEU A 692 17.22 4.01 -18.71
CA LEU A 692 17.11 2.57 -18.40
C LEU A 692 16.63 1.74 -19.60
N ARG A 693 16.79 2.26 -20.83
CA ARG A 693 16.45 1.61 -22.10
C ARG A 693 17.62 1.67 -23.08
N LEU A 694 17.59 0.86 -24.14
CA LEU A 694 18.57 1.00 -25.22
C LEU A 694 18.22 2.22 -26.09
N SER A 695 19.24 2.95 -26.54
CA SER A 695 19.05 4.01 -27.54
C SER A 695 18.49 3.40 -28.83
N ARG A 696 17.42 3.98 -29.38
CA ARG A 696 16.93 3.62 -30.71
C ARG A 696 17.98 4.10 -31.74
N PRO A 697 18.50 3.25 -32.64
CA PRO A 697 19.17 3.73 -33.83
C PRO A 697 18.16 4.54 -34.65
N LEU A 698 18.49 5.79 -34.98
CA LEU A 698 17.71 6.55 -35.95
C LEU A 698 18.05 5.99 -37.33
N ALA A 699 17.04 5.47 -38.02
CA ALA A 699 17.13 5.18 -39.44
C ALA A 699 16.86 6.48 -40.20
N THR A 700 17.92 7.14 -40.65
CA THR A 700 17.85 8.12 -41.74
C THR A 700 17.50 7.41 -43.05
N ALA A 701 16.83 8.10 -43.97
CA ALA A 701 16.53 7.54 -45.28
C ALA A 701 17.80 7.23 -46.09
N ASP A 702 18.83 8.06 -45.90
CA ASP A 702 20.17 7.86 -46.44
C ASP A 702 21.07 7.13 -45.43
N GLY A 703 21.79 6.12 -45.89
CA GLY A 703 22.47 5.11 -45.06
C GLY A 703 23.76 5.55 -44.33
N GLN A 704 23.84 6.79 -43.83
CA GLN A 704 24.97 7.27 -43.03
C GLN A 704 24.65 7.24 -41.52
N LEU A 705 25.40 6.44 -40.77
CA LEU A 705 25.30 6.36 -39.31
C LEU A 705 25.96 7.58 -38.65
N GLU A 706 25.24 8.69 -38.53
CA GLU A 706 25.67 9.80 -37.66
C GLU A 706 25.71 9.36 -36.19
N ASN A 707 26.92 9.17 -35.66
CA ASN A 707 27.16 9.12 -34.22
C ASN A 707 27.07 10.53 -33.61
N GLN A 708 25.87 11.14 -33.62
CA GLN A 708 25.65 12.36 -32.85
C GLN A 708 25.95 12.08 -31.36
N PRO A 709 26.70 12.96 -30.66
CA PRO A 709 27.14 12.69 -29.29
C PRO A 709 25.98 12.82 -28.31
N VAL A 710 25.28 11.70 -28.03
CA VAL A 710 24.16 11.61 -27.07
C VAL A 710 24.65 11.76 -25.61
N LYS A 711 25.10 12.97 -25.24
CA LYS A 711 25.67 13.28 -23.93
C LYS A 711 24.67 13.95 -22.97
N ASP A 712 23.81 14.86 -23.43
CA ASP A 712 23.01 15.69 -22.50
C ASP A 712 21.68 15.05 -22.04
N LYS A 713 20.99 14.24 -22.85
CA LYS A 713 19.67 13.66 -22.47
C LYS A 713 19.69 12.79 -21.20
N ARG A 714 20.87 12.28 -20.81
CA ARG A 714 21.11 11.42 -19.64
C ARG A 714 21.69 12.17 -18.43
N GLY A 715 21.66 13.51 -18.46
CA GLY A 715 22.09 14.37 -17.36
C GLY A 715 21.24 14.23 -16.09
N MET A 716 21.72 14.84 -14.99
CA MET A 716 20.90 15.03 -13.79
C MET A 716 19.79 16.05 -14.09
N LYS A 717 18.60 15.87 -13.53
CA LYS A 717 17.45 16.77 -13.71
C LYS A 717 17.02 17.32 -12.35
N PHE A 718 16.80 18.63 -12.28
CA PHE A 718 16.23 19.30 -11.12
C PHE A 718 14.70 19.26 -11.22
N VAL A 719 14.05 18.76 -10.18
CA VAL A 719 12.58 18.69 -10.08
C VAL A 719 12.14 19.51 -8.89
N LYS A 720 11.10 20.34 -9.09
CA LYS A 720 10.49 21.18 -8.06
C LYS A 720 8.97 21.08 -8.13
N PHE A 721 8.34 21.01 -6.96
CA PHE A 721 6.88 21.05 -6.83
C PHE A 721 6.51 21.61 -5.45
N SER A 722 5.27 22.06 -5.30
CA SER A 722 4.72 22.48 -4.01
C SER A 722 3.28 22.04 -3.85
N VAL A 723 2.85 21.92 -2.58
CA VAL A 723 1.49 21.59 -2.20
C VAL A 723 1.00 22.54 -1.11
N GLU A 724 -0.13 23.21 -1.33
CA GLU A 724 -0.91 23.82 -0.25
C GLU A 724 -1.80 22.75 0.37
N ILE A 725 -1.60 22.45 1.65
CA ILE A 725 -2.53 21.66 2.45
C ILE A 725 -3.64 22.60 2.91
N VAL A 726 -4.77 22.60 2.19
CA VAL A 726 -5.88 23.53 2.43
C VAL A 726 -6.72 23.04 3.62
N SER A 727 -7.36 21.89 3.48
CA SER A 727 -8.33 21.35 4.46
C SER A 727 -8.51 19.84 4.33
N ALA A 728 -9.20 19.20 5.28
CA ALA A 728 -9.75 17.86 5.13
C ALA A 728 -11.26 17.85 5.38
N GLN A 729 -11.92 16.75 5.02
CA GLN A 729 -13.34 16.52 5.27
C GLN A 729 -13.55 15.11 5.86
N ARG A 730 -14.43 15.01 6.87
CA ARG A 730 -14.87 13.77 7.55
C ARG A 730 -13.73 12.79 7.82
N LEU A 731 -12.71 13.20 8.58
CA LEU A 731 -11.62 12.30 8.95
C LEU A 731 -12.14 11.18 9.87
N PRO A 732 -11.68 9.92 9.67
CA PRO A 732 -12.17 8.77 10.43
C PRO A 732 -11.68 8.83 11.88
N ARG A 733 -12.54 8.47 12.82
CA ARG A 733 -12.23 8.47 14.26
C ARG A 733 -11.39 7.24 14.65
N PRO A 734 -10.35 7.37 15.50
CA PRO A 734 -9.62 6.22 16.00
C PRO A 734 -10.53 5.26 16.78
N ARG A 735 -10.55 3.97 16.40
CA ARG A 735 -11.43 2.92 16.99
C ARG A 735 -11.35 2.78 18.52
N ASN A 736 -10.23 3.13 19.14
CA ASN A 736 -9.92 2.87 20.56
C ASN A 736 -9.84 4.15 21.43
N ARG A 737 -10.64 5.20 21.19
CA ARG A 737 -10.62 6.45 21.98
C ARG A 737 -11.99 6.91 22.45
N ASN A 738 -12.03 7.72 23.52
CA ASN A 738 -13.27 8.32 24.03
C ASN A 738 -13.95 9.14 22.91
N PRO A 739 -15.22 8.86 22.54
CA PRO A 739 -15.98 9.66 21.59
C PRO A 739 -16.14 11.16 21.93
N GLU A 740 -15.89 11.57 23.16
CA GLU A 740 -15.92 12.96 23.62
C GLU A 740 -14.58 13.69 23.41
N GLN A 741 -13.48 12.95 23.31
CA GLN A 741 -12.16 13.51 23.03
C GLN A 741 -12.12 13.96 21.57
N GLY A 742 -12.03 15.28 21.37
CA GLY A 742 -11.86 15.86 20.05
C GLY A 742 -10.63 15.30 19.33
N MET A 743 -10.73 15.14 18.01
CA MET A 743 -9.57 14.76 17.19
C MET A 743 -8.70 15.99 16.96
N ASN A 744 -7.38 15.81 17.07
CA ASN A 744 -6.40 16.85 16.77
C ASN A 744 -5.54 16.41 15.57
N PRO A 745 -6.06 16.53 14.33
CA PRO A 745 -5.35 16.05 13.15
C PRO A 745 -4.18 16.95 12.73
N TYR A 746 -3.18 16.32 12.10
CA TYR A 746 -2.16 16.97 11.29
C TYR A 746 -1.86 16.13 10.04
N ILE A 747 -1.31 16.77 9.01
CA ILE A 747 -0.89 16.10 7.78
C ILE A 747 0.64 16.01 7.77
N GLU A 748 1.17 14.82 7.57
CA GLU A 748 2.57 14.58 7.20
C GLU A 748 2.63 14.39 5.68
N PHE A 749 3.59 15.04 5.04
CA PHE A 749 3.81 15.00 3.59
C PHE A 749 5.24 14.55 3.30
N GLU A 750 5.36 13.50 2.50
CA GLU A 750 6.58 12.72 2.33
C GLU A 750 6.93 12.58 0.84
N MET A 751 8.18 12.85 0.46
CA MET A 751 8.71 12.60 -0.89
C MET A 751 9.72 11.45 -0.87
N PHE A 752 9.46 10.46 -1.71
CA PHE A 752 10.34 9.33 -2.00
C PHE A 752 10.96 9.53 -3.38
N SER A 753 12.29 9.42 -3.47
CA SER A 753 13.02 9.45 -4.74
C SER A 753 13.88 8.19 -4.90
N ALA A 754 14.13 7.82 -6.15
CA ALA A 754 14.92 6.65 -6.49
C ALA A 754 16.45 6.90 -6.42
N GLU A 755 16.97 7.83 -5.62
CA GLU A 755 18.41 8.13 -5.51
C GLU A 755 19.13 7.33 -4.42
N ASP A 756 20.33 6.80 -4.73
CA ASP A 756 21.04 5.84 -3.88
C ASP A 756 21.64 6.44 -2.59
N ARG A 757 22.03 7.72 -2.61
CA ARG A 757 22.55 8.48 -1.46
C ARG A 757 22.27 9.97 -1.65
N GLY A 758 21.45 10.57 -0.79
CA GLY A 758 21.17 12.01 -0.82
C GLY A 758 21.44 12.70 0.52
N ARG A 759 22.61 13.33 0.68
CA ARG A 759 22.73 14.53 1.52
C ARG A 759 22.78 15.74 0.58
N GLY A 760 21.95 16.75 0.81
CA GLY A 760 21.85 17.96 -0.03
C GLY A 760 21.11 17.80 -1.38
N VAL A 761 21.00 16.57 -1.90
CA VAL A 761 20.35 16.18 -3.17
C VAL A 761 18.84 16.49 -3.20
N ALA A 762 18.18 16.53 -2.05
CA ALA A 762 16.78 16.93 -1.92
C ALA A 762 16.63 17.95 -0.78
N ARG A 763 15.72 18.92 -0.96
CA ARG A 763 15.44 20.01 -0.01
C ARG A 763 13.93 20.19 0.14
N SER A 764 13.51 20.80 1.24
CA SER A 764 12.10 21.11 1.47
C SER A 764 11.92 22.35 2.34
N GLU A 765 10.88 23.12 2.05
CA GLU A 765 10.57 24.42 2.65
C GLU A 765 9.09 24.46 3.02
N GLY A 766 8.74 25.27 4.03
CA GLY A 766 7.39 25.29 4.59
C GLY A 766 7.09 24.09 5.51
N GLY A 767 6.04 24.23 6.32
CA GLY A 767 5.70 23.28 7.40
C GLY A 767 6.78 23.13 8.47
N VAL A 768 6.56 22.17 9.37
CA VAL A 768 7.54 21.72 10.38
C VAL A 768 8.30 20.52 9.82
N ASP A 769 9.63 20.46 10.01
CA ASP A 769 10.42 19.34 9.51
C ASP A 769 10.17 18.04 10.30
N ALA A 770 10.09 16.93 9.57
CA ALA A 770 9.92 15.57 10.07
C ALA A 770 10.93 14.58 9.45
N SER A 771 11.91 15.08 8.68
CA SER A 771 12.95 14.30 8.00
C SER A 771 13.94 13.68 9.01
N ALA A 772 14.85 12.84 8.52
CA ALA A 772 15.92 12.29 9.35
C ALA A 772 16.85 13.40 9.87
N ARG A 773 17.11 13.42 11.19
CA ARG A 773 17.93 14.46 11.86
C ARG A 773 19.39 14.51 11.39
N ASP A 774 19.85 13.51 10.65
CA ASP A 774 21.21 13.45 10.10
C ASP A 774 21.30 14.07 8.69
N GLY A 775 20.20 14.58 8.14
CA GLY A 775 20.14 15.20 6.82
C GLY A 775 20.19 14.22 5.66
N THR A 776 19.93 12.92 5.89
CA THR A 776 19.83 11.94 4.80
C THR A 776 18.46 11.96 4.13
N SER A 777 18.47 11.69 2.82
CA SER A 777 17.33 11.61 1.92
C SER A 777 17.62 10.62 0.77
N GLY A 778 16.58 10.11 0.12
CA GLY A 778 16.67 9.20 -1.03
C GLY A 778 16.03 7.85 -0.75
N ILE A 779 16.56 6.79 -1.36
CA ILE A 779 16.05 5.41 -1.21
C ILE A 779 16.06 4.99 0.27
N GLY A 780 14.87 4.75 0.81
CA GLY A 780 14.66 4.32 2.20
C GLY A 780 14.53 5.45 3.22
N THR A 781 14.93 6.68 2.88
CA THR A 781 14.78 7.87 3.73
C THR A 781 14.05 8.97 2.96
N PRO A 782 12.70 9.03 3.02
CA PRO A 782 11.96 10.12 2.39
C PRO A 782 12.26 11.47 3.05
N VAL A 783 12.16 12.55 2.27
CA VAL A 783 12.10 13.92 2.81
C VAL A 783 10.70 14.14 3.35
N ARG A 784 10.56 14.68 4.58
CA ARG A 784 9.25 14.80 5.24
C ARG A 784 9.05 16.16 5.89
N LYS A 785 7.89 16.75 5.63
CA LYS A 785 7.37 17.93 6.33
C LYS A 785 6.00 17.58 6.93
N ARG A 786 5.52 18.39 7.86
CA ARG A 786 4.14 18.31 8.36
C ARG A 786 3.53 19.68 8.56
N THR A 787 2.21 19.73 8.60
CA THR A 787 1.45 20.91 9.02
C THR A 787 1.50 21.09 10.54
N LYS A 788 0.95 22.20 11.05
CA LYS A 788 0.52 22.28 12.45
C LYS A 788 -0.60 21.27 12.78
N ILE A 789 -0.83 21.07 14.07
CA ILE A 789 -1.99 20.34 14.59
C ILE A 789 -3.18 21.30 14.64
N ILE A 790 -4.36 20.85 14.17
CA ILE A 790 -5.63 21.56 14.36
C ILE A 790 -6.34 20.88 15.52
N GLU A 791 -6.59 21.58 16.62
CA GLU A 791 -7.19 20.98 17.82
C GLU A 791 -8.72 20.87 17.73
N GLY A 792 -9.28 19.79 18.27
CA GLY A 792 -10.73 19.62 18.48
C GLY A 792 -11.58 19.55 17.21
N ASN A 793 -11.01 19.27 16.04
CA ASN A 793 -11.75 19.18 14.78
C ASN A 793 -11.22 18.08 13.84
N GLY A 794 -11.90 16.93 13.81
CA GLY A 794 -11.73 15.89 12.78
C GLY A 794 -12.73 15.98 11.62
N PHE A 795 -13.65 16.94 11.61
CA PHE A 795 -14.73 17.00 10.62
C PHE A 795 -14.42 17.90 9.41
N ASP A 796 -13.97 19.14 9.64
CA ASP A 796 -13.59 20.12 8.60
C ASP A 796 -12.29 20.89 8.91
N PRO A 797 -11.20 20.25 9.40
CA PRO A 797 -9.96 20.94 9.75
C PRO A 797 -9.36 21.67 8.53
N CYS A 798 -8.82 22.86 8.77
CA CYS A 798 -8.28 23.74 7.74
C CYS A 798 -6.88 24.23 8.16
N TRP A 799 -5.88 23.97 7.34
CA TRP A 799 -4.47 24.30 7.63
C TRP A 799 -4.02 25.55 6.89
N LYS A 800 -4.26 25.62 5.57
CA LYS A 800 -3.71 26.64 4.64
C LYS A 800 -2.20 26.80 4.78
N GLU A 801 -1.48 25.68 4.70
CA GLU A 801 -0.02 25.63 4.81
C GLU A 801 0.61 25.12 3.51
N ASN A 802 1.55 25.88 2.95
CA ASN A 802 2.30 25.50 1.76
C ASN A 802 3.59 24.75 2.13
N ILE A 803 3.86 23.66 1.43
CA ILE A 803 5.08 22.86 1.53
C ILE A 803 5.68 22.75 0.13
N SER A 804 6.92 23.20 -0.04
CA SER A 804 7.71 23.11 -1.27
C SER A 804 8.78 22.02 -1.13
N MET A 805 9.03 21.27 -2.21
CA MET A 805 10.03 20.21 -2.25
C MET A 805 10.82 20.25 -3.57
N THR A 806 12.13 20.02 -3.47
CA THR A 806 13.03 19.94 -4.63
C THR A 806 13.93 18.71 -4.54
N VAL A 807 14.30 18.15 -5.68
CA VAL A 807 15.21 17.01 -5.78
C VAL A 807 15.99 17.01 -7.08
N GLU A 808 17.28 16.73 -7.00
CA GLU A 808 18.15 16.41 -8.13
C GLU A 808 18.11 14.90 -8.38
N THR A 809 17.69 14.45 -9.57
CA THR A 809 17.63 13.02 -9.89
C THR A 809 17.84 12.76 -11.38
N LYS A 810 18.35 11.56 -11.71
CA LYS A 810 18.37 11.07 -13.10
C LYS A 810 17.03 10.48 -13.55
N LEU A 811 16.13 10.16 -12.62
CA LEU A 811 14.91 9.38 -12.87
C LEU A 811 13.67 10.14 -12.33
N PRO A 812 13.31 11.31 -12.90
CA PRO A 812 12.21 12.15 -12.40
C PRO A 812 10.84 11.45 -12.43
N SER A 813 10.65 10.45 -13.29
CA SER A 813 9.44 9.61 -13.33
C SER A 813 9.37 8.54 -12.23
N LEU A 814 10.41 8.40 -11.39
CA LEU A 814 10.43 7.58 -10.18
C LEU A 814 10.44 8.43 -8.88
N ILE A 815 9.82 9.62 -8.93
CA ILE A 815 9.49 10.40 -7.74
C ILE A 815 8.04 10.08 -7.31
N PHE A 816 7.85 9.79 -6.03
CA PHE A 816 6.57 9.48 -5.42
C PHE A 816 6.34 10.36 -4.21
N VAL A 817 5.09 10.71 -3.96
CA VAL A 817 4.67 11.56 -2.84
C VAL A 817 3.53 10.90 -2.07
N ARG A 818 3.56 11.03 -0.73
CA ARG A 818 2.54 10.51 0.17
C ARG A 818 2.06 11.58 1.13
N TRP A 819 0.75 11.62 1.33
CA TRP A 819 0.07 12.34 2.40
C TRP A 819 -0.38 11.33 3.44
N THR A 820 0.04 11.52 4.69
CA THR A 820 -0.35 10.68 5.82
C THR A 820 -1.12 11.54 6.81
N VAL A 821 -2.39 11.21 7.03
CA VAL A 821 -3.25 11.88 8.01
C VAL A 821 -2.99 11.26 9.38
N TRP A 822 -2.51 12.06 10.31
CA TRP A 822 -2.25 11.66 11.70
C TRP A 822 -3.24 12.34 12.66
N ASN A 823 -3.44 11.76 13.84
CA ASN A 823 -4.19 12.35 14.95
C ASN A 823 -3.39 12.25 16.26
N SER A 824 -3.16 13.39 16.88
CA SER A 824 -2.42 13.51 18.15
C SER A 824 -3.39 13.61 19.32
N PRO A 825 -3.47 12.62 20.23
CA PRO A 825 -4.48 12.61 21.31
C PRO A 825 -4.27 13.73 22.34
N ASP A 826 -3.02 14.14 22.53
CA ASP A 826 -2.57 15.08 23.56
C ASP A 826 -2.19 16.45 22.98
N GLY A 827 -2.40 16.67 21.68
CA GLY A 827 -1.97 17.87 20.94
C GLY A 827 -0.45 17.94 20.74
N ARG A 828 0.32 16.89 21.07
CA ARG A 828 1.78 16.94 21.08
C ARG A 828 2.39 16.38 19.80
N ASN A 829 3.17 17.22 19.14
CA ASN A 829 3.98 16.94 17.95
C ASN A 829 4.92 15.71 18.04
N LEU A 830 5.17 15.15 19.23
CA LEU A 830 6.11 14.03 19.43
C LEU A 830 5.53 12.93 20.33
N SER A 831 4.21 12.80 20.43
CA SER A 831 3.58 11.75 21.23
C SER A 831 3.78 10.36 20.59
N PRO A 832 4.23 9.34 21.34
CA PRO A 832 4.24 7.95 20.86
C PRO A 832 2.81 7.41 20.65
N ASN A 833 1.79 8.14 21.13
CA ASN A 833 0.39 7.82 20.98
C ASN A 833 -0.25 8.42 19.70
N ASN A 834 0.51 9.06 18.80
CA ASN A 834 -0.02 9.56 17.54
C ASN A 834 -0.55 8.39 16.69
N THR A 835 -1.78 8.50 16.20
CA THR A 835 -2.46 7.45 15.43
C THR A 835 -2.59 7.86 13.97
N MET A 836 -2.10 7.03 13.05
CA MET A 836 -2.36 7.19 11.62
C MET A 836 -3.84 6.91 11.36
N LEU A 837 -4.52 7.85 10.70
CA LEU A 837 -5.93 7.75 10.33
C LEU A 837 -6.10 7.22 8.91
N ALA A 838 -5.34 7.78 7.96
CA ALA A 838 -5.47 7.49 6.55
C ALA A 838 -4.20 7.88 5.78
N THR A 839 -4.07 7.36 4.55
CA THR A 839 -3.01 7.73 3.60
C THR A 839 -3.57 8.02 2.20
N PHE A 840 -2.79 8.75 1.39
CA PHE A 840 -2.91 8.80 -0.07
C PHE A 840 -1.50 8.88 -0.67
N THR A 841 -1.19 8.04 -1.67
CA THR A 841 0.14 7.95 -2.29
C THR A 841 0.02 8.06 -3.80
N ALA A 842 0.90 8.82 -4.45
CA ALA A 842 0.89 9.03 -5.89
C ALA A 842 2.30 9.19 -6.48
N LYS A 843 2.47 8.75 -7.73
CA LYS A 843 3.63 9.07 -8.58
C LYS A 843 3.52 10.54 -9.03
N LEU A 844 4.60 11.32 -8.93
CA LEU A 844 4.55 12.78 -9.09
C LEU A 844 4.12 13.21 -10.51
N SER A 845 4.57 12.50 -11.55
CA SER A 845 4.15 12.75 -12.92
C SER A 845 2.65 12.52 -13.12
N SER A 846 2.07 11.55 -12.41
CA SER A 846 0.68 11.11 -12.53
C SER A 846 -0.35 12.04 -11.89
N LEU A 847 0.08 12.98 -11.04
CA LEU A 847 -0.78 13.99 -10.41
C LEU A 847 -1.19 15.09 -11.40
N GLN A 848 -2.44 15.55 -11.30
CA GLN A 848 -2.91 16.79 -11.92
C GLN A 848 -2.53 17.99 -11.05
N GLN A 849 -2.36 19.16 -11.69
CA GLN A 849 -2.10 20.42 -10.99
C GLN A 849 -3.38 21.02 -10.41
N GLY A 850 -3.25 21.97 -9.49
CA GLY A 850 -4.34 22.80 -8.98
C GLY A 850 -5.11 22.26 -7.79
N TYR A 851 -6.34 22.77 -7.60
CA TYR A 851 -7.20 22.43 -6.46
C TYR A 851 -7.85 21.06 -6.64
N ARG A 852 -7.36 20.06 -5.92
CA ARG A 852 -7.76 18.65 -6.00
C ARG A 852 -8.25 18.10 -4.67
N HIS A 853 -9.27 17.25 -4.72
CA HIS A 853 -9.69 16.42 -3.58
C HIS A 853 -9.00 15.05 -3.67
N LEU A 854 -8.07 14.76 -2.76
CA LEU A 854 -7.44 13.46 -2.60
C LEU A 854 -8.41 12.50 -1.89
N PRO A 855 -8.72 11.31 -2.44
CA PRO A 855 -9.43 10.27 -1.72
C PRO A 855 -8.51 9.66 -0.65
N LEU A 856 -9.02 9.49 0.56
CA LEU A 856 -8.25 8.92 1.68
C LEU A 856 -8.47 7.40 1.80
N PHE A 857 -7.41 6.67 2.13
CA PHE A 857 -7.41 5.20 2.29
C PHE A 857 -7.03 4.79 3.71
N ASN A 858 -7.63 3.71 4.21
CA ASN A 858 -7.29 3.12 5.52
C ASN A 858 -5.95 2.35 5.47
N ALA A 859 -5.53 1.81 6.61
CA ALA A 859 -4.30 1.02 6.74
C ALA A 859 -4.29 -0.33 5.96
N TYR A 860 -5.37 -0.66 5.25
CA TYR A 860 -5.56 -1.90 4.48
C TYR A 860 -5.76 -1.64 2.97
N GLY A 861 -5.67 -0.38 2.54
CA GLY A 861 -5.84 0.01 1.13
C GLY A 861 -7.30 0.14 0.67
N GLU A 862 -8.24 0.24 1.61
CA GLU A 862 -9.64 0.50 1.31
C GLU A 862 -9.92 1.99 1.37
N ARG A 863 -10.63 2.48 0.35
CA ARG A 863 -10.98 3.90 0.23
C ARG A 863 -12.13 4.26 1.18
N TYR A 864 -11.92 5.29 2.00
CA TYR A 864 -13.02 5.94 2.72
C TYR A 864 -13.98 6.62 1.74
N ARG A 865 -15.29 6.42 1.94
CA ARG A 865 -16.36 6.94 1.09
C ARG A 865 -16.35 8.47 1.01
N ASP A 866 -16.39 9.12 2.17
CA ASP A 866 -16.52 10.57 2.28
C ASP A 866 -15.24 11.29 2.71
N ALA A 867 -14.29 10.58 3.35
CA ALA A 867 -13.07 11.19 3.88
C ALA A 867 -12.13 11.63 2.75
N LYS A 868 -11.74 12.91 2.76
CA LYS A 868 -10.94 13.55 1.70
C LYS A 868 -9.94 14.55 2.27
N LEU A 869 -8.82 14.72 1.60
CA LEU A 869 -7.94 15.88 1.78
C LEU A 869 -8.12 16.82 0.58
N PHE A 870 -8.14 18.14 0.81
CA PHE A 870 -8.24 19.16 -0.24
C PHE A 870 -6.93 19.94 -0.28
N VAL A 871 -6.31 20.01 -1.46
CA VAL A 871 -4.97 20.56 -1.66
C VAL A 871 -4.88 21.40 -2.93
N HIS A 872 -3.94 22.35 -2.99
CA HIS A 872 -3.46 22.96 -4.24
C HIS A 872 -2.12 22.31 -4.63
N ILE A 873 -1.95 21.85 -5.87
CA ILE A 873 -0.70 21.22 -6.35
C ILE A 873 -0.08 22.07 -7.46
N LYS A 874 1.19 22.44 -7.33
CA LYS A 874 1.98 23.07 -8.41
C LYS A 874 3.21 22.22 -8.72
N LYS A 875 3.51 21.99 -9.99
CA LYS A 875 4.67 21.21 -10.46
C LYS A 875 5.41 22.00 -11.53
N ASP A 876 6.72 22.14 -11.36
CA ASP A 876 7.59 22.68 -12.39
C ASP A 876 8.04 21.52 -13.31
N GLU A 877 8.36 21.81 -14.57
CA GLU A 877 8.91 20.79 -15.48
C GLU A 877 10.35 20.40 -15.07
N PRO A 878 10.78 19.13 -15.22
CA PRO A 878 12.14 18.70 -14.87
C PRO A 878 13.23 19.38 -15.71
N ILE A 879 14.02 20.26 -15.10
CA ILE A 879 15.05 21.07 -15.78
C ILE A 879 16.38 20.29 -15.84
N PRO A 880 17.03 20.13 -17.01
CA PRO A 880 18.38 19.55 -17.10
C PRO A 880 19.44 20.41 -16.37
N LEU A 881 20.27 19.77 -15.55
CA LEU A 881 21.39 20.43 -14.87
C LEU A 881 22.64 20.39 -15.74
N HIS A 882 22.89 21.48 -16.48
CA HIS A 882 24.13 21.66 -17.24
C HIS A 882 25.33 21.86 -16.31
N HIS A 883 26.39 21.07 -16.52
CA HIS A 883 27.48 20.91 -15.53
C HIS A 883 28.54 22.03 -15.54
N ASN A 884 28.27 23.18 -16.18
CA ASN A 884 29.29 24.20 -16.47
C ASN A 884 29.35 25.38 -15.48
N MET A 885 28.26 25.71 -14.77
CA MET A 885 28.22 26.94 -13.95
C MET A 885 29.23 26.98 -12.79
N HIS A 886 29.77 25.84 -12.35
CA HIS A 886 30.81 25.77 -11.32
C HIS A 886 32.26 25.79 -11.85
N LYS A 887 32.50 26.28 -13.06
CA LYS A 887 33.87 26.54 -13.57
C LYS A 887 34.15 28.00 -13.95
N GLU A 888 33.14 28.78 -14.32
CA GLU A 888 33.35 30.15 -14.78
C GLU A 888 33.46 31.15 -13.62
N GLU A 889 32.83 30.88 -12.47
CA GLU A 889 33.02 31.62 -11.21
C GLU A 889 34.45 31.51 -10.62
N GLN A 890 35.31 30.63 -11.16
CA GLN A 890 36.73 30.56 -10.81
C GLN A 890 37.66 31.13 -11.90
N ALA A 891 37.12 31.66 -12.99
CA ALA A 891 37.90 32.23 -14.11
C ALA A 891 37.95 33.77 -14.10
N PHE A 892 36.95 34.44 -13.53
CA PHE A 892 36.89 35.91 -13.47
C PHE A 892 37.13 36.44 -12.05
N GLY A 893 38.42 36.55 -11.68
CA GLY A 893 38.83 36.94 -10.32
C GLY A 893 40.27 37.45 -10.17
N MET A 894 40.90 37.94 -11.25
CA MET A 894 42.24 38.55 -11.19
C MET A 894 42.28 39.88 -11.95
N VAL A 895 42.03 40.98 -11.26
CA VAL A 895 42.44 42.34 -11.65
C VAL A 895 42.78 43.11 -10.38
N ASP A 896 44.05 43.48 -10.20
CA ASP A 896 44.50 44.33 -9.09
C ASP A 896 44.21 45.81 -9.35
N PRO A 897 43.92 46.59 -8.28
CA PRO A 897 44.34 47.98 -8.26
C PRO A 897 45.08 48.36 -6.96
N VAL A 898 46.37 48.66 -7.12
CA VAL A 898 47.16 49.78 -6.54
C VAL A 898 46.90 50.21 -5.07
N SER A 899 47.99 50.26 -4.30
CA SER A 899 48.14 50.83 -2.95
C SER A 899 47.69 52.32 -2.85
N SER A 900 47.40 52.96 -1.70
CA SER A 900 47.80 52.83 -0.28
C SER A 900 46.94 53.82 0.56
N PRO A 901 47.11 54.05 1.89
CA PRO A 901 47.91 53.36 2.91
C PRO A 901 47.19 53.04 4.26
N ARG A 902 47.82 52.12 5.02
CA ARG A 902 47.83 51.93 6.50
C ARG A 902 46.95 52.77 7.46
N THR A 903 46.40 52.06 8.45
CA THR A 903 46.88 52.20 9.86
C THR A 903 46.94 50.81 10.53
N GLU A 904 47.67 50.67 11.64
CA GLU A 904 48.15 49.37 12.16
C GLU A 904 47.48 48.92 13.49
N ALA A 905 47.28 47.61 13.63
CA ALA A 905 47.25 46.91 14.92
C ALA A 905 47.71 45.44 14.73
N HIS A 906 48.74 45.02 15.46
CA HIS A 906 49.38 43.69 15.37
C HIS A 906 48.57 42.61 16.15
N ARG A 907 48.38 41.37 15.66
CA ARG A 907 49.30 40.17 15.63
C ARG A 907 49.63 39.61 17.05
N GLU A 908 49.90 38.32 17.31
CA GLU A 908 50.03 37.03 16.58
C GLU A 908 50.04 35.84 17.61
N ARG A 909 50.03 34.50 17.37
CA ARG A 909 50.03 33.57 16.20
C ARG A 909 49.46 32.16 16.64
N SER A 910 49.45 31.19 15.71
CA SER A 910 49.58 29.71 15.83
C SER A 910 49.80 29.04 17.21
N TRP A 911 49.15 27.92 17.60
CA TRP A 911 49.15 26.53 17.03
C TRP A 911 50.51 25.76 17.15
N PRO A 912 50.57 24.40 17.08
CA PRO A 912 49.65 23.32 17.52
C PRO A 912 50.34 22.04 18.13
N LYS A 913 49.60 21.04 18.67
CA LYS A 913 49.70 19.55 18.40
C LYS A 913 49.29 18.56 19.53
N ARG A 914 48.63 17.47 19.08
CA ARG A 914 48.82 16.01 19.42
C ARG A 914 48.15 15.29 20.63
N ILE A 915 47.54 14.14 20.25
CA ILE A 915 47.50 12.80 20.89
C ILE A 915 46.37 12.46 21.89
N PHE A 916 45.88 11.21 21.77
CA PHE A 916 44.84 10.56 22.57
C PHE A 916 45.39 9.85 23.82
N GLY A 917 44.57 9.74 24.87
CA GLY A 917 44.80 8.81 25.99
C GLY A 917 43.53 8.53 26.81
N ARG A 918 43.28 7.27 27.16
CA ARG A 918 42.36 6.83 28.24
C ARG A 918 43.19 6.73 29.54
N THR A 919 42.70 6.63 30.79
CA THR A 919 41.43 6.11 31.36
C THR A 919 41.21 6.80 32.77
N PRO A 920 40.37 6.37 33.74
CA PRO A 920 39.82 7.27 34.79
C PRO A 920 40.28 7.03 36.25
N SER A 921 40.00 7.99 37.18
CA SER A 921 39.73 7.69 38.61
C SER A 921 39.04 8.80 39.44
N GLN A 922 38.10 8.34 40.29
CA GLN A 922 37.68 8.73 41.66
C GLN A 922 37.64 10.17 42.24
N ARG A 923 36.49 10.41 42.90
CA ARG A 923 36.14 11.34 44.02
C ARG A 923 37.22 11.64 45.09
N LYS A 924 37.27 12.92 45.52
CA LYS A 924 37.04 13.46 46.89
C LYS A 924 37.02 15.01 46.78
N LYS A 925 36.12 15.81 47.37
CA LYS A 925 35.46 15.92 48.70
C LYS A 925 36.27 16.75 49.72
N SER A 926 35.84 18.00 49.89
CA SER A 926 35.97 18.84 51.09
C SER A 926 34.55 19.23 51.57
N ARG A 927 34.28 19.78 52.76
CA ARG A 927 34.77 19.66 54.15
C ARG A 927 34.19 20.90 54.89
N ASP A 928 33.04 20.71 55.54
CA ASP A 928 32.64 21.11 56.92
C ASP A 928 33.24 22.40 57.55
N PRO A 929 32.51 23.18 58.39
CA PRO A 929 31.64 22.64 59.47
C PRO A 929 30.30 23.36 59.76
N SER A 930 29.60 22.85 60.80
CA SER A 930 28.30 23.27 61.36
C SER A 930 28.42 24.26 62.54
N PRO A 931 27.31 24.62 63.22
CA PRO A 931 26.92 23.89 64.46
C PRO A 931 25.40 23.59 64.66
N PHE A 932 25.11 22.55 65.48
CA PHE A 932 23.96 22.30 66.42
C PHE A 932 22.48 22.69 66.05
N GLU A 933 21.40 21.96 66.35
CA GLU A 933 21.04 20.71 67.09
C GLU A 933 19.61 20.22 66.60
N ALA A 934 18.94 19.09 66.94
CA ALA A 934 19.23 17.86 67.72
C ALA A 934 18.22 16.69 67.48
N ILE A 935 18.60 15.51 68.00
CA ILE A 935 17.85 14.38 68.61
C ILE A 935 16.29 14.52 68.68
N SER A 936 15.40 13.67 68.12
CA SER A 936 15.28 12.20 67.91
C SER A 936 14.53 11.41 69.02
N ARG A 937 13.50 10.60 68.67
CA ARG A 937 13.01 9.41 69.45
C ARG A 937 11.96 8.54 68.71
N THR A 938 12.11 7.21 68.84
CA THR A 938 11.09 6.10 68.87
C THR A 938 9.86 6.14 67.94
N SER A 939 9.63 5.18 67.03
CA SER A 939 9.08 3.80 67.26
C SER A 939 7.79 3.76 68.11
N SER A 940 6.70 3.11 67.69
CA SER A 940 6.63 1.66 67.43
C SER A 940 5.33 1.23 66.71
N THR A 941 5.02 -0.07 66.70
CA THR A 941 3.91 -0.74 65.98
C THR A 941 2.55 -0.68 66.68
N GLU A 942 1.46 -0.71 65.90
CA GLU A 942 0.41 -1.74 66.10
C GLU A 942 -0.51 -1.94 64.88
N ARG A 943 -1.41 -2.93 64.95
CA ARG A 943 -2.23 -3.43 63.83
C ARG A 943 -3.48 -4.16 64.33
N ALA A 944 -4.56 -4.06 63.54
CA ALA A 944 -5.65 -5.05 63.36
C ALA A 944 -7.02 -4.84 64.07
N LEU A 945 -8.09 -5.04 63.27
CA LEU A 945 -9.43 -5.55 63.63
C LEU A 945 -10.36 -4.67 64.51
N ALA A 946 -11.70 -4.78 64.45
CA ALA A 946 -12.59 -5.26 63.38
C ALA A 946 -14.07 -4.90 63.66
N SER A 947 -14.84 -4.68 62.60
CA SER A 947 -16.27 -5.03 62.45
C SER A 947 -16.60 -5.03 60.95
#